data_AF-A0A953Q1P9-F1
#
_entry.id   AF-A0A953Q1P9-F1
#
_cell.length_a   1.000
_cell.length_b   1.000
_cell.length_c   1.000
_cell.angle_alpha   90.00
_cell.angle_beta   90.00
_cell.angle_gamma   90.00
#
_symmetry.space_group_name_H-M   'P 1'
#
loop_
_entity.id
_entity.type
_entity.pdbx_description
1 polymer ?
#
loop_
_entity_poly.entity_id
_entity_poly.type
_entity_poly.pdbx_seq_one_letter_code
_entity_poly.pdbx_strand_id
1 'polypeptide(L)'
;MSKLIASSAIQGAHQIVRQAEEMARQAIAAKGLECPVNFPNTAYSLPVIYSMLGRKVDRLADMQPVLDECRRLLPAVPSSDVWLPYLGPALDAGMATLFAFEMIEACKYLIGPSPVNGLWLGAADDVIIRERGIEFVDGSAPGFAAVVGAAPNKEIAVRIARELQEKNLYVFMAGHTHGVTFAEQLAEAGVELGWDTRLVPYGKEISAAIYALGFASRVALSFGGVEPGDYTRNLRYNKDRVFAFVMALGEVDEEKYAAAAGAISYGFPTIADTDIPQILPTGICTYEHVVSSVPHERIVEKSLEVRGCKVKITKVPIPVAYGPAFEGERIRKEQMYVEFGGNRTPGFEFVTLRDLTEVEDGKITVVGPEIDDVAEGSALPLAIWVEAAGRKMQADFEPILERQIHHLINGGEGVWHMGQRDVIWIRISQAAKQRGFKIRHLGEILHAKLLADYPAIVDKVQVTLYTERPEVEARMTGARHVYRERNLRLESLTDENVDTFYSCTLCQSFAPNHVCVITPERLGLCGAYNWLDGKAAYEIDPTGPNKPLAKGECVDPVRGQWPGINDFVYTHSKQTIPSFSAYSILEHPMTSCGCFEAIVAVMPELNGVMIVNREFTGDTPTGMKFSTLAGVIGGGVQTPGFIGVGKAYITSRKFISAEGGQRRIVWMPRELKETLREDLEKVGERLGIPNYLDLIADESVGIDSASIRKFLEEVKHPALSMWDITTPSPEAAAVDAARGAAAAMPSSPTPAPIVEEAPATGGTIPAAPPLAQPVPAAIPSSAPAVAAVSSSPHAGGVRLQDSDGVPRTPQIGDTGPTVPPAAPAAAFPPLPAHPLDGSLTYVLAVLEKIRSSSVPPLPAEIKTPEEQMAALQMSTAVSLLTAGANMLLMYSGLVGGPPPAVSASPAPLPEGLASGVGVATTAAEPTPVATSVAEAPPAVPQPAARIV
;
A
#
# COMPACT_ATOMS: atom_id res chain seq x y z
N MET A 1 3.13 -27.58 22.50
CA MET A 1 3.70 -28.06 21.22
C MET A 1 3.05 -29.38 20.87
N SER A 2 2.73 -29.62 19.60
CA SER A 2 2.01 -30.83 19.18
C SER A 2 2.92 -32.06 19.12
N LYS A 3 2.74 -32.99 20.07
CA LYS A 3 3.33 -34.34 19.99
C LYS A 3 2.87 -35.05 18.70
N LEU A 4 1.58 -34.93 18.38
CA LEU A 4 0.94 -35.61 17.25
C LEU A 4 1.56 -35.21 15.91
N ILE A 5 1.62 -33.91 15.59
CA ILE A 5 2.16 -33.44 14.29
C ILE A 5 3.59 -33.92 14.10
N ALA A 6 4.45 -33.74 15.11
CA ALA A 6 5.85 -34.08 14.99
C ALA A 6 6.08 -35.60 14.94
N SER A 7 5.30 -36.41 15.67
CA SER A 7 5.32 -37.87 15.53
C SER A 7 4.82 -38.32 14.14
N SER A 8 3.64 -37.88 13.72
CA SER A 8 3.03 -38.27 12.44
C SER A 8 3.85 -37.81 11.22
N ALA A 9 4.46 -36.63 11.26
CA ALA A 9 5.37 -36.17 10.20
C ALA A 9 6.63 -37.05 10.11
N ILE A 10 7.19 -37.49 11.24
CA ILE A 10 8.34 -38.42 11.26
C ILE A 10 7.92 -39.82 10.77
N GLN A 11 6.75 -40.31 11.18
CA GLN A 11 6.23 -41.62 10.75
C GLN A 11 5.94 -41.64 9.23
N GLY A 12 5.28 -40.60 8.70
CA GLY A 12 5.06 -40.41 7.28
C GLY A 12 6.35 -40.29 6.49
N ALA A 13 7.33 -39.51 6.95
CA ALA A 13 8.64 -39.42 6.31
C ALA A 13 9.35 -40.79 6.22
N HIS A 14 9.29 -41.59 7.29
CA HIS A 14 9.79 -42.96 7.30
C HIS A 14 9.06 -43.87 6.29
N GLN A 15 7.75 -43.68 6.09
CA GLN A 15 6.98 -44.39 5.07
C GLN A 15 7.37 -43.96 3.65
N ILE A 16 7.43 -42.66 3.38
CA ILE A 16 7.68 -42.10 2.05
C ILE A 16 9.11 -42.37 1.57
N VAL A 17 10.11 -42.30 2.45
CA VAL A 17 11.49 -42.68 2.08
C VAL A 17 11.57 -44.17 1.71
N ARG A 18 10.84 -45.07 2.39
CA ARG A 18 10.75 -46.48 1.98
C ARG A 18 10.04 -46.66 0.64
N GLN A 19 8.99 -45.89 0.36
CA GLN A 19 8.33 -45.89 -0.95
C GLN A 19 9.29 -45.44 -2.07
N ALA A 20 10.11 -44.41 -1.81
CA ALA A 20 11.12 -43.93 -2.75
C ALA A 20 12.23 -44.95 -2.98
N GLU A 21 12.73 -45.62 -1.93
CA GLU A 21 13.70 -46.72 -2.07
C GLU A 21 13.14 -47.90 -2.89
N GLU A 22 11.86 -48.22 -2.71
CA GLU A 22 11.18 -49.28 -3.47
C GLU A 22 10.98 -48.88 -4.93
N MET A 23 10.44 -47.69 -5.19
CA MET A 23 10.15 -47.20 -6.53
C MET A 23 11.43 -46.95 -7.35
N ALA A 24 12.49 -46.42 -6.74
CA ALA A 24 13.80 -46.30 -7.38
C ALA A 24 14.38 -47.68 -7.74
N ARG A 25 14.25 -48.69 -6.85
CA ARG A 25 14.70 -50.06 -7.13
C ARG A 25 13.90 -50.70 -8.27
N GLN A 26 12.60 -50.46 -8.34
CA GLN A 26 11.74 -50.92 -9.45
C GLN A 26 12.11 -50.24 -10.77
N ALA A 27 12.37 -48.93 -10.76
CA ALA A 27 12.86 -48.20 -11.93
C ALA A 27 14.22 -48.74 -12.41
N ILE A 28 15.16 -48.96 -11.49
CA ILE A 28 16.49 -49.54 -11.78
C ILE A 28 16.35 -50.96 -12.36
N ALA A 29 15.46 -51.80 -11.81
CA ALA A 29 15.21 -53.13 -12.32
C ALA A 29 14.55 -53.12 -13.72
N ALA A 30 13.71 -52.13 -14.02
CA ALA A 30 13.00 -52.02 -15.30
C ALA A 30 13.78 -51.30 -16.41
N LYS A 31 14.77 -50.44 -16.06
CA LYS A 31 15.46 -49.54 -17.00
C LYS A 31 16.99 -49.57 -16.94
N GLY A 32 17.57 -50.10 -15.86
CA GLY A 32 19.01 -50.09 -15.59
C GLY A 32 19.51 -48.80 -14.91
N LEU A 33 20.62 -48.91 -14.17
CA LEU A 33 21.23 -47.81 -13.39
C LEU A 33 21.56 -46.56 -14.23
N GLU A 34 22.00 -46.76 -15.47
CA GLU A 34 22.42 -45.70 -16.39
C GLU A 34 21.25 -45.00 -17.11
N CYS A 35 20.00 -45.40 -16.84
CA CYS A 35 18.83 -44.76 -17.44
C CYS A 35 18.76 -43.28 -17.02
N PRO A 36 18.67 -42.33 -17.97
CA PRO A 36 18.51 -40.92 -17.65
C PRO A 36 17.24 -40.64 -16.84
N VAL A 37 17.34 -39.66 -15.94
CA VAL A 37 16.25 -39.15 -15.11
C VAL A 37 16.20 -37.65 -15.27
N ASN A 38 15.02 -37.11 -15.59
CA ASN A 38 14.75 -35.67 -15.57
C ASN A 38 13.23 -35.42 -15.52
N PHE A 39 12.84 -34.23 -15.06
CA PHE A 39 11.52 -33.70 -15.40
C PHE A 39 11.52 -33.13 -16.83
N PRO A 40 10.35 -33.05 -17.51
CA PRO A 40 10.26 -32.51 -18.85
C PRO A 40 10.86 -31.09 -18.96
N ASN A 41 11.69 -30.88 -19.99
CA ASN A 41 12.15 -29.57 -20.45
C ASN A 41 12.69 -28.64 -19.34
N THR A 42 13.46 -29.16 -18.37
CA THR A 42 14.13 -28.34 -17.34
C THR A 42 15.66 -28.45 -17.36
N ALA A 43 16.35 -27.33 -17.14
CA ALA A 43 17.79 -27.23 -16.91
C ALA A 43 18.20 -27.54 -15.46
N TYR A 44 17.21 -27.63 -14.55
CA TYR A 44 17.41 -27.73 -13.10
C TYR A 44 17.38 -29.18 -12.55
N SER A 45 17.51 -30.20 -13.41
CA SER A 45 17.53 -31.62 -13.02
C SER A 45 16.28 -32.00 -12.22
N LEU A 46 16.42 -32.47 -10.97
CA LEU A 46 15.35 -32.53 -9.97
C LEU A 46 15.42 -31.28 -9.06
N PRO A 47 14.52 -30.28 -9.20
CA PRO A 47 14.80 -28.93 -8.70
C PRO A 47 14.91 -28.74 -7.18
N VAL A 48 14.19 -29.50 -6.35
CA VAL A 48 14.27 -29.38 -4.89
C VAL A 48 15.56 -30.03 -4.36
N ILE A 49 15.91 -31.20 -4.89
CA ILE A 49 17.21 -31.86 -4.62
C ILE A 49 18.37 -30.97 -5.10
N TYR A 50 18.26 -30.40 -6.31
CA TYR A 50 19.31 -29.56 -6.88
C TYR A 50 19.44 -28.20 -6.16
N SER A 51 18.34 -27.56 -5.78
CA SER A 51 18.38 -26.29 -5.04
C SER A 51 18.95 -26.45 -3.63
N MET A 52 18.60 -27.53 -2.92
CA MET A 52 18.99 -27.72 -1.52
C MET A 52 20.35 -28.42 -1.35
N LEU A 53 20.72 -29.36 -2.23
CA LEU A 53 21.94 -30.16 -2.09
C LEU A 53 23.02 -29.81 -3.13
N GLY A 54 22.70 -29.01 -4.16
CA GLY A 54 23.61 -28.72 -5.30
C GLY A 54 23.89 -29.94 -6.18
N ARG A 55 23.22 -31.08 -5.93
CA ARG A 55 23.40 -32.34 -6.64
C ARG A 55 22.44 -32.43 -7.81
N LYS A 56 22.97 -32.71 -9.00
CA LYS A 56 22.16 -33.17 -10.12
C LYS A 56 21.84 -34.65 -9.96
N VAL A 57 20.65 -35.04 -10.37
CA VAL A 57 20.18 -36.43 -10.45
C VAL A 57 19.79 -36.66 -11.90
N ASP A 58 20.81 -36.94 -12.72
CA ASP A 58 20.66 -37.03 -14.17
C ASP A 58 20.48 -38.50 -14.63
N ARG A 59 20.70 -39.48 -13.73
CA ARG A 59 20.49 -40.93 -13.92
C ARG A 59 19.91 -41.60 -12.66
N LEU A 60 19.34 -42.79 -12.83
CA LEU A 60 18.81 -43.57 -11.70
C LEU A 60 19.88 -43.94 -10.65
N ALA A 61 21.14 -44.10 -11.06
CA ALA A 61 22.27 -44.29 -10.14
C ALA A 61 22.45 -43.11 -9.15
N ASP A 62 22.14 -41.89 -9.57
CA ASP A 62 22.35 -40.67 -8.76
C ASP A 62 21.33 -40.53 -7.62
N MET A 63 20.25 -41.33 -7.62
CA MET A 63 19.28 -41.37 -6.53
C MET A 63 19.84 -41.98 -5.25
N GLN A 64 20.81 -42.91 -5.32
CA GLN A 64 21.32 -43.59 -4.13
C GLN A 64 21.99 -42.61 -3.13
N PRO A 65 22.89 -41.69 -3.55
CA PRO A 65 23.39 -40.61 -2.68
C PRO A 65 22.31 -39.70 -2.07
N VAL A 66 21.16 -39.54 -2.73
CA VAL A 66 20.03 -38.74 -2.20
C VAL A 66 19.26 -39.55 -1.15
N LEU A 67 19.01 -40.84 -1.39
CA LEU A 67 18.41 -41.75 -0.40
C LEU A 67 19.28 -41.87 0.87
N ASP A 68 20.61 -41.85 0.72
CA ASP A 68 21.54 -41.82 1.87
C ASP A 68 21.46 -40.49 2.66
N GLU A 69 21.22 -39.36 1.99
CA GLU A 69 20.96 -38.08 2.66
C GLU A 69 19.58 -38.05 3.32
N CYS A 70 18.53 -38.64 2.72
CA CYS A 70 17.24 -38.84 3.37
C CYS A 70 17.37 -39.67 4.66
N ARG A 71 18.13 -40.77 4.63
CA ARG A 71 18.44 -41.59 5.80
C ARG A 71 19.22 -40.83 6.88
N ARG A 72 20.07 -39.87 6.49
CA ARG A 72 20.80 -38.98 7.41
C ARG A 72 19.90 -37.93 8.08
N LEU A 73 18.84 -37.50 7.40
CA LEU A 73 17.88 -36.50 7.87
C LEU A 73 16.72 -37.12 8.68
N LEU A 74 16.35 -38.38 8.43
CA LEU A 74 15.30 -39.08 9.19
C LEU A 74 15.69 -39.29 10.66
N PRO A 75 14.98 -38.66 11.64
CA PRO A 75 15.17 -38.97 13.05
C PRO A 75 14.53 -40.32 13.41
N ALA A 76 14.85 -40.84 14.60
CA ALA A 76 14.14 -41.99 15.15
C ALA A 76 12.66 -41.65 15.42
N VAL A 77 11.75 -42.59 15.13
CA VAL A 77 10.32 -42.45 15.45
C VAL A 77 10.15 -42.29 16.97
N PRO A 78 9.49 -41.23 17.47
CA PRO A 78 9.32 -41.00 18.91
C PRO A 78 8.55 -42.14 19.60
N SER A 79 8.98 -42.54 20.80
CA SER A 79 8.26 -43.56 21.57
C SER A 79 7.01 -42.98 22.27
N SER A 80 6.15 -43.87 22.74
CA SER A 80 5.01 -43.50 23.59
C SER A 80 5.46 -42.74 24.84
N ASP A 81 6.53 -43.23 25.47
CA ASP A 81 6.89 -42.92 26.86
C ASP A 81 7.92 -41.79 26.96
N VAL A 82 8.86 -41.72 26.01
CA VAL A 82 9.91 -40.69 25.96
C VAL A 82 9.82 -39.96 24.62
N TRP A 83 9.15 -38.80 24.64
CA TRP A 83 8.94 -37.97 23.46
C TRP A 83 9.83 -36.71 23.55
N LEU A 84 10.85 -36.66 22.70
CA LEU A 84 11.68 -35.47 22.45
C LEU A 84 11.57 -34.91 21.01
N PRO A 85 10.43 -34.99 20.28
CA PRO A 85 10.33 -34.37 18.97
C PRO A 85 10.19 -32.84 19.11
N TYR A 86 11.31 -32.15 18.95
CA TYR A 86 11.34 -30.70 18.74
C TYR A 86 11.01 -30.38 17.26
N LEU A 87 10.77 -29.10 16.97
CA LEU A 87 10.45 -28.66 15.61
C LEU A 87 11.54 -29.03 14.59
N GLY A 88 12.83 -28.87 14.92
CA GLY A 88 13.96 -29.21 14.05
C GLY A 88 13.89 -30.62 13.44
N PRO A 89 13.92 -31.70 14.25
CA PRO A 89 13.78 -33.07 13.74
C PRO A 89 12.53 -33.34 12.89
N ALA A 90 11.42 -32.64 13.12
CA ALA A 90 10.24 -32.76 12.28
C ALA A 90 10.43 -32.09 10.91
N LEU A 91 11.16 -30.97 10.85
CA LEU A 91 11.54 -30.30 9.59
C LEU A 91 12.61 -31.07 8.82
N ASP A 92 13.58 -31.69 9.52
CA ASP A 92 14.58 -32.58 8.90
C ASP A 92 13.88 -33.78 8.22
N ALA A 93 12.92 -34.41 8.92
CA ALA A 93 12.05 -35.44 8.35
C ALA A 93 11.18 -34.90 7.20
N GLY A 94 10.69 -33.67 7.30
CA GLY A 94 9.97 -32.98 6.22
C GLY A 94 10.84 -32.78 4.97
N MET A 95 12.10 -32.39 5.12
CA MET A 95 13.01 -32.22 3.98
C MET A 95 13.38 -33.56 3.33
N ALA A 96 13.59 -34.61 4.13
CA ALA A 96 13.76 -35.98 3.63
C ALA A 96 12.53 -36.45 2.82
N THR A 97 11.32 -36.09 3.27
CA THR A 97 10.06 -36.32 2.54
C THR A 97 10.03 -35.63 1.17
N LEU A 98 10.48 -34.37 1.09
CA LEU A 98 10.48 -33.63 -0.18
C LEU A 98 11.41 -34.28 -1.22
N PHE A 99 12.63 -34.66 -0.82
CA PHE A 99 13.55 -35.36 -1.72
C PHE A 99 13.00 -36.73 -2.15
N ALA A 100 12.35 -37.46 -1.24
CA ALA A 100 11.73 -38.74 -1.53
C ALA A 100 10.53 -38.61 -2.50
N PHE A 101 9.66 -37.61 -2.32
CA PHE A 101 8.60 -37.29 -3.28
C PHE A 101 9.16 -36.89 -4.65
N GLU A 102 10.25 -36.11 -4.73
CA GLU A 102 10.82 -35.72 -6.02
C GLU A 102 11.38 -36.93 -6.79
N MET A 103 12.01 -37.89 -6.09
CA MET A 103 12.45 -39.17 -6.68
C MET A 103 11.28 -40.07 -7.09
N ILE A 104 10.19 -40.11 -6.32
CA ILE A 104 8.95 -40.84 -6.65
C ILE A 104 8.33 -40.28 -7.93
N GLU A 105 8.11 -38.96 -8.00
CA GLU A 105 7.57 -38.30 -9.19
C GLU A 105 8.48 -38.47 -10.41
N ALA A 106 9.81 -38.37 -10.24
CA ALA A 106 10.77 -38.62 -11.31
C ALA A 106 10.68 -40.07 -11.85
N CYS A 107 10.51 -41.06 -10.97
CA CYS A 107 10.29 -42.45 -11.39
C CYS A 107 8.96 -42.65 -12.12
N LYS A 108 7.89 -41.94 -11.75
CA LYS A 108 6.57 -42.04 -12.43
C LYS A 108 6.66 -41.67 -13.92
N TYR A 109 7.52 -40.75 -14.34
CA TYR A 109 7.77 -40.48 -15.78
C TYR A 109 8.43 -41.67 -16.51
N LEU A 110 9.16 -42.54 -15.81
CA LEU A 110 9.92 -43.64 -16.41
C LEU A 110 9.16 -44.97 -16.42
N ILE A 111 8.49 -45.31 -15.32
CA ILE A 111 7.79 -46.60 -15.14
C ILE A 111 6.27 -46.48 -14.96
N GLY A 112 5.73 -45.27 -14.83
CA GLY A 112 4.31 -45.00 -14.66
C GLY A 112 3.81 -45.04 -13.21
N PRO A 113 2.53 -44.66 -12.98
CA PRO A 113 1.62 -44.05 -13.94
C PRO A 113 2.09 -42.64 -14.37
N SER A 114 1.82 -42.24 -15.61
CA SER A 114 2.24 -40.92 -16.12
C SER A 114 1.67 -39.79 -15.25
N PRO A 115 2.49 -38.87 -14.70
CA PRO A 115 2.01 -37.70 -13.96
C PRO A 115 1.21 -36.73 -14.86
N VAL A 116 1.46 -36.76 -16.17
CA VAL A 116 0.69 -36.02 -17.17
C VAL A 116 -0.37 -36.96 -17.75
N ASN A 117 -1.64 -36.75 -17.41
CA ASN A 117 -2.75 -37.58 -17.87
C ASN A 117 -4.11 -36.90 -17.65
N GLY A 118 -4.91 -36.73 -18.71
CA GLY A 118 -6.24 -36.15 -18.64
C GLY A 118 -6.21 -34.71 -18.12
N LEU A 119 -6.68 -34.49 -16.90
CA LEU A 119 -6.64 -33.19 -16.23
C LEU A 119 -5.29 -32.88 -15.56
N TRP A 120 -4.44 -33.87 -15.30
CA TRP A 120 -3.19 -33.71 -14.55
C TRP A 120 -2.04 -33.22 -15.43
N LEU A 121 -1.35 -32.17 -14.98
CA LEU A 121 -0.32 -31.45 -15.76
C LEU A 121 1.13 -31.84 -15.41
N GLY A 122 1.37 -32.52 -14.29
CA GLY A 122 2.72 -32.90 -13.88
C GLY A 122 3.66 -31.70 -13.62
N ALA A 123 4.95 -31.87 -13.92
CA ALA A 123 5.96 -30.85 -13.69
C ALA A 123 5.85 -29.69 -14.70
N ALA A 124 5.77 -28.45 -14.20
CA ALA A 124 5.97 -27.26 -15.03
C ALA A 124 7.35 -27.30 -15.71
N ASP A 125 7.44 -26.95 -17.00
CA ASP A 125 8.73 -26.82 -17.69
C ASP A 125 9.39 -25.45 -17.51
N ASP A 126 10.62 -25.29 -18.01
CA ASP A 126 11.35 -24.03 -17.88
C ASP A 126 10.86 -22.92 -18.83
N VAL A 127 9.85 -23.16 -19.68
CA VAL A 127 9.14 -22.08 -20.41
C VAL A 127 8.08 -21.50 -19.48
N ILE A 128 7.25 -22.36 -18.89
CA ILE A 128 6.24 -21.98 -17.89
C ILE A 128 6.88 -21.26 -16.68
N ILE A 129 8.05 -21.72 -16.22
CA ILE A 129 8.81 -21.01 -15.15
C ILE A 129 9.20 -19.58 -15.57
N ARG A 130 9.54 -19.33 -16.84
CA ARG A 130 9.91 -17.98 -17.30
C ARG A 130 8.68 -17.09 -17.45
N GLU A 131 7.63 -17.61 -18.07
CA GLU A 131 6.40 -16.87 -18.36
C GLU A 131 5.60 -16.56 -17.09
N ARG A 132 5.47 -17.53 -16.18
CA ARG A 132 4.62 -17.43 -14.99
C ARG A 132 5.40 -17.12 -13.71
N GLY A 133 6.67 -17.52 -13.64
CA GLY A 133 7.52 -17.24 -12.46
C GLY A 133 7.87 -15.76 -12.28
N ILE A 134 7.84 -14.96 -13.35
CA ILE A 134 8.08 -13.51 -13.28
C ILE A 134 6.95 -12.76 -12.55
N GLU A 135 5.71 -13.26 -12.62
CA GLU A 135 4.54 -12.67 -11.94
C GLU A 135 4.71 -12.64 -10.40
N PHE A 136 5.53 -13.56 -9.86
CA PHE A 136 5.91 -13.63 -8.43
C PHE A 136 7.05 -12.67 -8.06
N VAL A 137 7.72 -12.06 -9.05
CA VAL A 137 8.88 -11.16 -8.87
C VAL A 137 8.44 -9.70 -9.00
N ASP A 138 7.58 -9.38 -9.97
CA ASP A 138 6.94 -8.06 -10.09
C ASP A 138 5.71 -7.90 -9.15
N GLY A 139 5.13 -9.01 -8.68
CA GLY A 139 3.99 -9.04 -7.77
C GLY A 139 2.65 -8.84 -8.47
N SER A 140 2.53 -9.22 -9.74
CA SER A 140 1.28 -9.41 -10.50
C SER A 140 0.53 -10.69 -10.08
N ALA A 141 1.24 -11.63 -9.47
CA ALA A 141 0.69 -12.73 -8.68
C ALA A 141 1.49 -12.83 -7.37
N PRO A 142 0.93 -12.48 -6.20
CA PRO A 142 1.73 -12.36 -4.98
C PRO A 142 2.27 -13.71 -4.46
N GLY A 143 1.64 -14.83 -4.81
CA GLY A 143 1.98 -16.15 -4.30
C GLY A 143 1.08 -17.27 -4.85
N PHE A 144 1.10 -18.43 -4.18
CA PHE A 144 0.25 -19.57 -4.52
C PHE A 144 -0.36 -20.26 -3.30
N ALA A 145 -1.60 -20.72 -3.44
CA ALA A 145 -2.21 -21.66 -2.51
C ALA A 145 -1.89 -23.09 -2.95
N ALA A 146 -1.14 -23.84 -2.15
CA ALA A 146 -0.97 -25.28 -2.33
C ALA A 146 -2.15 -26.01 -1.67
N VAL A 147 -3.22 -26.23 -2.44
CA VAL A 147 -4.43 -26.89 -1.96
C VAL A 147 -4.24 -28.40 -2.00
N VAL A 148 -4.39 -29.06 -0.85
CA VAL A 148 -4.23 -30.52 -0.73
C VAL A 148 -5.46 -31.20 -0.15
N GLY A 149 -5.89 -32.30 -0.78
CA GLY A 149 -7.12 -33.01 -0.42
C GLY A 149 -8.33 -32.55 -1.24
N ALA A 150 -9.49 -32.40 -0.58
CA ALA A 150 -10.75 -32.03 -1.22
C ALA A 150 -11.69 -31.29 -0.25
N ALA A 151 -12.50 -30.37 -0.77
CA ALA A 151 -13.51 -29.67 0.03
C ALA A 151 -14.70 -30.61 0.36
N PRO A 152 -15.56 -30.27 1.35
CA PRO A 152 -16.73 -31.10 1.68
C PRO A 152 -17.73 -31.31 0.52
N ASN A 153 -17.77 -30.37 -0.43
CA ASN A 153 -18.53 -30.45 -1.67
C ASN A 153 -17.91 -29.54 -2.75
N LYS A 154 -18.37 -29.69 -4.00
CA LYS A 154 -17.84 -28.93 -5.14
C LYS A 154 -18.22 -27.44 -5.09
N GLU A 155 -19.35 -27.09 -4.49
CA GLU A 155 -19.82 -25.71 -4.37
C GLU A 155 -18.86 -24.88 -3.49
N ILE A 156 -18.37 -25.46 -2.39
CA ILE A 156 -17.31 -24.89 -1.55
C ILE A 156 -15.98 -24.86 -2.32
N ALA A 157 -15.64 -25.91 -3.08
CA ALA A 157 -14.41 -25.93 -3.89
C ALA A 157 -14.38 -24.79 -4.91
N VAL A 158 -15.47 -24.58 -5.65
CA VAL A 158 -15.61 -23.47 -6.61
C VAL A 158 -15.50 -22.12 -5.92
N ARG A 159 -16.16 -21.93 -4.76
CA ARG A 159 -16.07 -20.68 -3.98
C ARG A 159 -14.62 -20.35 -3.61
N ILE A 160 -13.91 -21.31 -3.00
CA ILE A 160 -12.51 -21.15 -2.59
C ILE A 160 -11.61 -20.87 -3.81
N ALA A 161 -11.78 -21.60 -4.91
CA ALA A 161 -10.99 -21.40 -6.13
C ALA A 161 -11.21 -20.01 -6.76
N ARG A 162 -12.46 -19.52 -6.82
CA ARG A 162 -12.78 -18.19 -7.34
C ARG A 162 -12.23 -17.08 -6.45
N GLU A 163 -12.38 -17.19 -5.13
CA GLU A 163 -11.83 -16.20 -4.20
C GLU A 163 -10.29 -16.10 -4.34
N LEU A 164 -9.59 -17.23 -4.43
CA LEU A 164 -8.14 -17.25 -4.66
C LEU A 164 -7.73 -16.60 -5.99
N GLN A 165 -8.50 -16.82 -7.07
CA GLN A 165 -8.29 -16.15 -8.36
C GLN A 165 -8.53 -14.63 -8.29
N GLU A 166 -9.57 -14.17 -7.58
CA GLU A 166 -9.84 -12.74 -7.35
C GLU A 166 -8.69 -12.07 -6.58
N LYS A 167 -8.04 -12.80 -5.66
CA LYS A 167 -6.82 -12.35 -4.96
C LYS A 167 -5.54 -12.48 -5.81
N ASN A 168 -5.64 -12.82 -7.09
CA ASN A 168 -4.55 -13.01 -8.04
C ASN A 168 -3.52 -14.10 -7.65
N LEU A 169 -3.91 -15.08 -6.83
CA LEU A 169 -3.06 -16.21 -6.49
C LEU A 169 -3.11 -17.31 -7.55
N TYR A 170 -2.02 -18.06 -7.66
CA TYR A 170 -2.06 -19.38 -8.27
C TYR A 170 -2.65 -20.41 -7.31
N VAL A 171 -3.40 -21.38 -7.81
CA VAL A 171 -3.96 -22.49 -7.03
C VAL A 171 -3.35 -23.78 -7.53
N PHE A 172 -2.41 -24.32 -6.75
CA PHE A 172 -1.65 -25.52 -7.04
C PHE A 172 -2.29 -26.71 -6.31
N MET A 173 -2.84 -27.67 -7.04
CA MET A 173 -3.72 -28.71 -6.48
C MET A 173 -3.07 -30.10 -6.53
N ALA A 174 -2.93 -30.78 -5.39
CA ALA A 174 -2.36 -32.13 -5.31
C ALA A 174 -2.93 -32.98 -4.16
N GLY A 175 -2.93 -34.30 -4.31
CA GLY A 175 -3.39 -35.21 -3.25
C GLY A 175 -4.91 -35.26 -3.07
N HIS A 176 -5.39 -36.32 -2.40
CA HIS A 176 -6.82 -36.61 -2.24
C HIS A 176 -7.27 -36.70 -0.77
N THR A 177 -8.58 -36.61 -0.54
CA THR A 177 -9.23 -37.02 0.71
C THR A 177 -10.26 -38.10 0.36
N HIS A 178 -10.11 -39.29 0.95
CA HIS A 178 -10.88 -40.50 0.62
C HIS A 178 -11.03 -40.80 -0.89
N GLY A 179 -10.00 -40.52 -1.69
CA GLY A 179 -10.00 -40.75 -3.14
C GLY A 179 -10.65 -39.66 -4.00
N VAL A 180 -11.17 -38.58 -3.40
CA VAL A 180 -11.67 -37.37 -4.09
C VAL A 180 -10.60 -36.27 -4.03
N THR A 181 -10.42 -35.49 -5.10
CA THR A 181 -9.51 -34.33 -5.12
C THR A 181 -10.25 -33.02 -5.40
N PHE A 182 -9.70 -31.91 -4.91
CA PHE A 182 -10.18 -30.56 -5.19
C PHE A 182 -10.19 -30.24 -6.70
N ALA A 183 -9.22 -30.76 -7.47
CA ALA A 183 -9.16 -30.60 -8.92
C ALA A 183 -10.31 -31.33 -9.65
N GLU A 184 -10.63 -32.56 -9.25
CA GLU A 184 -11.78 -33.29 -9.79
C GLU A 184 -13.10 -32.59 -9.45
N GLN A 185 -13.26 -32.07 -8.22
CA GLN A 185 -14.44 -31.28 -7.82
C GLN A 185 -14.66 -30.03 -8.68
N LEU A 186 -13.58 -29.33 -9.06
CA LEU A 186 -13.67 -28.17 -9.96
C LEU A 186 -14.01 -28.58 -11.39
N ALA A 187 -13.42 -29.66 -11.90
CA ALA A 187 -13.73 -30.18 -13.24
C ALA A 187 -15.19 -30.66 -13.35
N GLU A 188 -15.71 -31.36 -12.33
CA GLU A 188 -17.13 -31.75 -12.22
C GLU A 188 -18.10 -30.56 -12.09
N ALA A 189 -17.61 -29.41 -11.63
CA ALA A 189 -18.36 -28.15 -11.59
C ALA A 189 -18.23 -27.32 -12.88
N GLY A 190 -17.49 -27.80 -13.89
CA GLY A 190 -17.29 -27.09 -15.16
C GLY A 190 -16.33 -25.89 -15.06
N VAL A 191 -15.44 -25.86 -14.06
CA VAL A 191 -14.40 -24.84 -13.94
C VAL A 191 -13.19 -25.22 -14.80
N GLU A 192 -12.79 -24.30 -15.68
CA GLU A 192 -11.62 -24.45 -16.54
C GLU A 192 -10.30 -24.41 -15.74
N LEU A 193 -9.49 -25.46 -15.89
CA LEU A 193 -8.22 -25.65 -15.20
C LEU A 193 -7.04 -25.49 -16.18
N GLY A 194 -5.95 -24.89 -15.70
CA GLY A 194 -4.74 -24.65 -16.49
C GLY A 194 -3.89 -23.53 -15.93
N TRP A 195 -2.76 -23.28 -16.58
CA TRP A 195 -1.86 -22.17 -16.24
C TRP A 195 -2.47 -20.80 -16.51
N ASP A 196 -3.27 -20.68 -17.57
CA ASP A 196 -3.90 -19.42 -17.97
C ASP A 196 -5.06 -19.01 -17.05
N THR A 197 -5.77 -19.98 -16.46
CA THR A 197 -6.74 -19.71 -15.38
C THR A 197 -6.08 -19.65 -14.00
N ARG A 198 -4.77 -19.85 -13.90
CA ARG A 198 -3.99 -20.01 -12.65
C ARG A 198 -4.43 -21.17 -11.74
N LEU A 199 -5.34 -22.04 -12.18
CA LEU A 199 -5.80 -23.24 -11.45
C LEU A 199 -5.06 -24.48 -11.96
N VAL A 200 -3.94 -24.82 -11.34
CA VAL A 200 -2.97 -25.82 -11.85
C VAL A 200 -3.10 -27.17 -11.11
N PRO A 201 -3.70 -28.20 -11.72
CA PRO A 201 -3.76 -29.55 -11.16
C PRO A 201 -2.47 -30.34 -11.40
N TYR A 202 -1.75 -30.66 -10.32
CA TYR A 202 -0.45 -31.31 -10.37
C TYR A 202 -0.52 -32.84 -10.37
N GLY A 203 -1.33 -33.45 -9.49
CA GLY A 203 -1.51 -34.91 -9.47
C GLY A 203 -2.42 -35.40 -8.33
N LYS A 204 -3.02 -36.58 -8.52
CA LYS A 204 -3.98 -37.17 -7.56
C LYS A 204 -3.35 -37.60 -6.23
N GLU A 205 -2.07 -37.95 -6.25
CA GLU A 205 -1.30 -38.38 -5.08
C GLU A 205 -0.64 -37.19 -4.37
N ILE A 206 -0.48 -37.27 -3.04
CA ILE A 206 0.18 -36.20 -2.26
C ILE A 206 1.65 -35.98 -2.68
N SER A 207 2.30 -37.00 -3.27
CA SER A 207 3.65 -36.88 -3.85
C SER A 207 3.75 -35.78 -4.92
N ALA A 208 2.68 -35.52 -5.68
CA ALA A 208 2.66 -34.47 -6.70
C ALA A 208 2.68 -33.04 -6.13
N ALA A 209 2.48 -32.85 -4.82
CA ALA A 209 2.67 -31.55 -4.17
C ALA A 209 4.12 -31.04 -4.28
N ILE A 210 5.10 -31.93 -4.55
CA ILE A 210 6.49 -31.55 -4.77
C ILE A 210 6.66 -30.59 -5.95
N TYR A 211 5.81 -30.66 -6.98
CA TYR A 211 5.88 -29.76 -8.14
C TYR A 211 5.65 -28.29 -7.77
N ALA A 212 4.86 -28.01 -6.72
CA ALA A 212 4.68 -26.66 -6.17
C ALA A 212 5.98 -26.12 -5.55
N LEU A 213 6.70 -26.96 -4.79
CA LEU A 213 7.96 -26.59 -4.14
C LEU A 213 9.14 -26.59 -5.12
N GLY A 214 9.09 -27.42 -6.17
CA GLY A 214 10.02 -27.40 -7.32
C GLY A 214 9.79 -26.21 -8.26
N PHE A 215 8.57 -25.67 -8.34
CA PHE A 215 8.30 -24.37 -8.97
C PHE A 215 8.92 -23.25 -8.12
N ALA A 216 8.60 -23.20 -6.82
CA ALA A 216 9.12 -22.19 -5.89
C ALA A 216 10.66 -22.16 -5.84
N SER A 217 11.29 -23.35 -5.77
CA SER A 217 12.75 -23.53 -5.87
C SER A 217 13.32 -22.93 -7.15
N ARG A 218 12.69 -23.18 -8.31
CA ARG A 218 13.15 -22.64 -9.60
C ARG A 218 12.93 -21.14 -9.74
N VAL A 219 11.92 -20.54 -9.10
CA VAL A 219 11.81 -19.07 -9.06
C VAL A 219 13.01 -18.46 -8.32
N ALA A 220 13.41 -19.04 -7.18
CA ALA A 220 14.60 -18.61 -6.43
C ALA A 220 15.92 -18.80 -7.21
N LEU A 221 16.09 -19.92 -7.93
CA LEU A 221 17.26 -20.14 -8.79
C LEU A 221 17.27 -19.19 -10.01
N SER A 222 16.16 -19.07 -10.73
CA SER A 222 16.08 -18.37 -12.03
C SER A 222 16.07 -16.84 -11.91
N PHE A 223 15.30 -16.30 -10.95
CA PHE A 223 15.11 -14.85 -10.79
C PHE A 223 15.78 -14.31 -9.53
N GLY A 224 15.90 -15.13 -8.48
CA GLY A 224 16.59 -14.76 -7.24
C GLY A 224 18.12 -14.83 -7.32
N GLY A 225 18.68 -15.42 -8.38
CA GLY A 225 20.13 -15.61 -8.52
C GLY A 225 20.74 -16.48 -7.40
N VAL A 226 19.96 -17.42 -6.87
CA VAL A 226 20.42 -18.35 -5.83
C VAL A 226 21.24 -19.47 -6.47
N GLU A 227 22.44 -19.71 -5.96
CA GLU A 227 23.30 -20.81 -6.42
C GLU A 227 22.76 -22.18 -5.95
N PRO A 228 22.78 -23.23 -6.80
CA PRO A 228 22.38 -24.58 -6.41
C PRO A 228 23.20 -25.10 -5.21
N GLY A 229 22.52 -25.52 -4.14
CA GLY A 229 23.13 -25.94 -2.88
C GLY A 229 23.22 -24.84 -1.81
N ASP A 230 22.99 -23.57 -2.13
CA ASP A 230 22.74 -22.54 -1.10
C ASP A 230 21.27 -22.61 -0.62
N TYR A 231 20.96 -23.71 0.08
CA TYR A 231 19.65 -23.95 0.68
C TYR A 231 19.22 -22.80 1.61
N THR A 232 20.19 -22.13 2.27
CA THR A 232 19.92 -21.03 3.20
C THR A 232 19.38 -19.81 2.46
N ARG A 233 19.96 -19.44 1.30
CA ARG A 233 19.39 -18.41 0.43
C ARG A 233 18.10 -18.88 -0.25
N ASN A 234 17.99 -20.14 -0.65
CA ASN A 234 16.80 -20.63 -1.34
C ASN A 234 15.54 -20.59 -0.45
N LEU A 235 15.63 -21.16 0.76
CA LEU A 235 14.53 -21.15 1.73
C LEU A 235 14.21 -19.71 2.18
N ARG A 236 15.23 -18.86 2.38
CA ARG A 236 15.02 -17.45 2.72
C ARG A 236 14.37 -16.65 1.58
N TYR A 237 14.78 -16.86 0.33
CA TYR A 237 14.14 -16.20 -0.82
C TYR A 237 12.66 -16.58 -0.89
N ASN A 238 12.34 -17.87 -0.75
CA ASN A 238 10.95 -18.33 -0.75
C ASN A 238 10.13 -17.72 0.38
N LYS A 239 10.65 -17.70 1.61
CA LYS A 239 10.03 -17.01 2.75
C LYS A 239 9.80 -15.52 2.49
N ASP A 240 10.82 -14.81 2.01
CA ASP A 240 10.84 -13.35 1.93
C ASP A 240 10.20 -12.80 0.62
N ARG A 241 9.95 -13.65 -0.40
CA ARG A 241 9.41 -13.23 -1.72
C ARG A 241 8.19 -14.00 -2.24
N VAL A 242 8.07 -15.31 -1.98
CA VAL A 242 7.01 -16.15 -2.57
C VAL A 242 5.91 -16.34 -1.52
N PHE A 243 4.79 -15.60 -1.61
CA PHE A 243 3.75 -15.62 -0.57
C PHE A 243 2.84 -16.85 -0.64
N ALA A 244 3.45 -18.04 -0.59
CA ALA A 244 2.77 -19.32 -0.65
C ALA A 244 2.42 -19.90 0.72
N PHE A 245 1.34 -20.66 0.76
CA PHE A 245 0.82 -21.38 1.93
C PHE A 245 0.18 -22.71 1.51
N VAL A 246 0.09 -23.66 2.43
CA VAL A 246 -0.61 -24.94 2.25
C VAL A 246 -2.03 -24.80 2.79
N MET A 247 -3.03 -25.16 1.99
CA MET A 247 -4.42 -25.26 2.42
C MET A 247 -4.82 -26.74 2.42
N ALA A 248 -4.90 -27.34 3.60
CA ALA A 248 -5.32 -28.73 3.76
C ALA A 248 -6.84 -28.82 3.91
N LEU A 249 -7.49 -29.61 3.06
CA LEU A 249 -8.93 -29.79 3.03
C LEU A 249 -9.31 -31.26 3.28
N GLY A 250 -10.01 -31.48 4.40
CA GLY A 250 -10.38 -32.80 4.90
C GLY A 250 -9.29 -33.47 5.74
N GLU A 251 -9.27 -34.81 5.74
CA GLU A 251 -8.38 -35.60 6.60
C GLU A 251 -6.89 -35.36 6.30
N VAL A 252 -6.11 -35.09 7.36
CA VAL A 252 -4.65 -34.93 7.30
C VAL A 252 -4.00 -36.21 7.82
N ASP A 253 -3.58 -37.05 6.88
CA ASP A 253 -2.83 -38.29 7.10
C ASP A 253 -1.33 -38.04 7.38
N GLU A 254 -0.60 -39.11 7.74
CA GLU A 254 0.84 -39.04 8.06
C GLU A 254 1.69 -38.51 6.89
N GLU A 255 1.31 -38.80 5.64
CA GLU A 255 2.05 -38.32 4.46
C GLU A 255 1.83 -36.81 4.23
N LYS A 256 0.60 -36.32 4.41
CA LYS A 256 0.29 -34.88 4.43
C LYS A 256 1.02 -34.15 5.57
N TYR A 257 1.09 -34.73 6.78
CA TYR A 257 1.88 -34.14 7.87
C TYR A 257 3.38 -34.04 7.54
N ALA A 258 3.94 -35.08 6.91
CA ALA A 258 5.34 -35.10 6.50
C ALA A 258 5.63 -34.06 5.39
N ALA A 259 4.73 -33.96 4.41
CA ALA A 259 4.79 -32.95 3.35
C ALA A 259 4.69 -31.51 3.90
N ALA A 260 3.76 -31.28 4.84
CA ALA A 260 3.56 -29.98 5.49
C ALA A 260 4.80 -29.55 6.29
N ALA A 261 5.48 -30.47 6.99
CA ALA A 261 6.75 -30.18 7.65
C ALA A 261 7.85 -29.75 6.66
N GLY A 262 7.87 -30.35 5.45
CA GLY A 262 8.71 -29.89 4.35
C GLY A 262 8.37 -28.45 3.92
N ALA A 263 7.09 -28.14 3.72
CA ALA A 263 6.62 -26.80 3.32
C ALA A 263 6.92 -25.71 4.38
N ILE A 264 6.78 -26.02 5.67
CA ILE A 264 7.13 -25.09 6.77
C ILE A 264 8.59 -24.66 6.70
N SER A 265 9.50 -25.53 6.22
CA SER A 265 10.92 -25.19 6.03
C SER A 265 11.16 -24.06 5.02
N TYR A 266 10.27 -23.89 4.03
CA TYR A 266 10.26 -22.76 3.07
C TYR A 266 9.64 -21.48 3.65
N GLY A 267 9.15 -21.52 4.90
CA GLY A 267 8.36 -20.46 5.52
C GLY A 267 6.89 -20.44 5.07
N PHE A 268 6.41 -21.52 4.44
CA PHE A 268 5.02 -21.64 3.99
C PHE A 268 4.17 -22.29 5.10
N PRO A 269 3.21 -21.56 5.69
CA PRO A 269 2.37 -22.09 6.77
C PRO A 269 1.30 -23.04 6.23
N THR A 270 0.79 -23.91 7.10
CA THR A 270 -0.32 -24.81 6.81
C THR A 270 -1.60 -24.34 7.51
N ILE A 271 -2.68 -24.20 6.74
CA ILE A 271 -4.01 -23.87 7.23
C ILE A 271 -4.92 -25.06 6.93
N ALA A 272 -5.58 -25.61 7.94
CA ALA A 272 -6.48 -26.76 7.82
C ALA A 272 -7.93 -26.41 8.21
N ASP A 273 -8.89 -27.02 7.51
CA ASP A 273 -10.32 -26.99 7.89
C ASP A 273 -10.65 -27.95 9.05
N THR A 274 -9.92 -29.07 9.15
CA THR A 274 -10.09 -30.10 10.19
C THR A 274 -9.43 -29.73 11.53
N ASP A 275 -9.93 -30.34 12.62
CA ASP A 275 -9.44 -30.13 13.99
C ASP A 275 -8.16 -30.93 14.27
N ILE A 276 -7.08 -30.53 13.60
CA ILE A 276 -5.72 -30.97 13.91
C ILE A 276 -5.10 -30.04 14.98
N PRO A 277 -4.06 -30.46 15.72
CA PRO A 277 -3.34 -29.56 16.62
C PRO A 277 -2.66 -28.39 15.89
N GLN A 278 -2.22 -27.38 16.65
CA GLN A 278 -1.63 -26.16 16.08
C GLN A 278 -0.14 -25.98 16.44
N ILE A 279 0.56 -25.22 15.60
CA ILE A 279 1.95 -24.76 15.81
C ILE A 279 1.93 -23.23 15.66
N LEU A 280 1.55 -22.57 16.75
CA LEU A 280 1.46 -21.11 16.87
C LEU A 280 2.82 -20.36 16.99
N PRO A 281 3.94 -20.94 17.46
CA PRO A 281 5.22 -20.21 17.50
C PRO A 281 5.65 -19.70 16.12
N THR A 282 6.12 -18.46 16.06
CA THR A 282 6.57 -17.80 14.83
C THR A 282 8.06 -18.02 14.59
N GLY A 283 8.57 -17.56 13.43
CA GLY A 283 10.02 -17.42 13.20
C GLY A 283 10.53 -18.09 11.93
N ILE A 284 9.97 -19.25 11.56
CA ILE A 284 10.24 -19.90 10.27
C ILE A 284 9.25 -19.34 9.23
N CYS A 285 7.95 -19.59 9.39
CA CYS A 285 6.92 -18.80 8.70
C CYS A 285 6.88 -17.34 9.23
N THR A 286 6.17 -16.45 8.53
CA THR A 286 5.94 -15.06 8.95
C THR A 286 5.29 -14.99 10.33
N TYR A 287 4.23 -15.78 10.51
CA TYR A 287 3.46 -15.89 11.74
C TYR A 287 3.37 -17.37 12.16
N GLU A 288 2.18 -17.88 12.45
CA GLU A 288 1.94 -19.28 12.85
C GLU A 288 2.43 -20.26 11.77
N HIS A 289 2.91 -21.45 12.16
CA HIS A 289 3.35 -22.49 11.21
C HIS A 289 2.19 -23.44 10.83
N VAL A 290 1.29 -23.73 11.78
CA VAL A 290 0.09 -24.55 11.56
C VAL A 290 -1.11 -23.96 12.31
N VAL A 291 -2.18 -23.66 11.57
CA VAL A 291 -3.49 -23.22 12.07
C VAL A 291 -4.56 -24.20 11.58
N SER A 292 -5.59 -24.45 12.38
CA SER A 292 -6.57 -25.53 12.17
C SER A 292 -7.98 -25.12 12.58
N SER A 293 -8.97 -25.97 12.31
CA SER A 293 -10.39 -25.70 12.59
C SER A 293 -10.90 -24.38 11.98
N VAL A 294 -10.41 -24.04 10.78
CA VAL A 294 -10.75 -22.79 10.08
C VAL A 294 -11.98 -23.01 9.19
N PRO A 295 -13.11 -22.29 9.38
CA PRO A 295 -14.30 -22.44 8.54
C PRO A 295 -14.02 -22.14 7.08
N HIS A 296 -14.63 -22.91 6.17
CA HIS A 296 -14.45 -22.77 4.71
C HIS A 296 -14.85 -21.38 4.18
N GLU A 297 -15.66 -20.62 4.92
CA GLU A 297 -16.09 -19.25 4.60
C GLU A 297 -15.00 -18.20 4.87
N ARG A 298 -13.96 -18.55 5.64
CA ARG A 298 -12.84 -17.65 6.00
C ARG A 298 -11.46 -18.28 5.78
N ILE A 299 -11.39 -19.47 5.20
CA ILE A 299 -10.11 -20.20 5.04
C ILE A 299 -9.14 -19.48 4.11
N VAL A 300 -9.64 -18.75 3.10
CA VAL A 300 -8.82 -17.91 2.21
C VAL A 300 -8.33 -16.66 2.94
N GLU A 301 -9.23 -15.87 3.55
CA GLU A 301 -8.89 -14.72 4.42
C GLU A 301 -7.80 -15.10 5.44
N LYS A 302 -8.02 -16.19 6.19
CA LYS A 302 -7.10 -16.63 7.24
C LYS A 302 -5.77 -17.13 6.69
N SER A 303 -5.75 -17.75 5.51
CA SER A 303 -4.50 -18.17 4.86
C SER A 303 -3.65 -16.97 4.42
N LEU A 304 -4.29 -15.93 3.87
CA LEU A 304 -3.63 -14.67 3.53
C LEU A 304 -3.05 -14.00 4.79
N GLU A 305 -3.85 -13.92 5.86
CA GLU A 305 -3.45 -13.33 7.14
C GLU A 305 -2.22 -14.06 7.73
N VAL A 306 -2.28 -15.39 7.88
CA VAL A 306 -1.22 -16.21 8.48
C VAL A 306 0.05 -16.21 7.62
N ARG A 307 -0.06 -16.11 6.29
CA ARG A 307 1.12 -15.95 5.42
C ARG A 307 1.71 -14.54 5.45
N GLY A 308 0.92 -13.53 5.81
CA GLY A 308 1.22 -12.11 5.60
C GLY A 308 1.09 -11.68 4.14
N CYS A 309 0.25 -12.35 3.35
CA CYS A 309 0.04 -12.07 1.93
C CYS A 309 -0.93 -10.89 1.76
N LYS A 310 -0.40 -9.72 1.37
CA LYS A 310 -1.21 -8.51 1.14
C LYS A 310 -1.58 -8.37 -0.32
N VAL A 311 -2.87 -8.57 -0.61
CA VAL A 311 -3.45 -8.48 -1.95
C VAL A 311 -3.56 -7.01 -2.34
N LYS A 312 -2.83 -6.60 -3.39
CA LYS A 312 -2.94 -5.24 -3.95
C LYS A 312 -4.34 -5.05 -4.54
N ILE A 313 -5.11 -4.09 -4.02
CA ILE A 313 -6.39 -3.68 -4.61
C ILE A 313 -6.08 -2.85 -5.86
N THR A 314 -6.04 -3.51 -7.02
CA THR A 314 -5.59 -2.91 -8.30
C THR A 314 -6.56 -1.90 -8.91
N LYS A 315 -7.83 -1.88 -8.45
CA LYS A 315 -8.83 -0.89 -8.85
C LYS A 315 -9.73 -0.55 -7.66
N VAL A 316 -9.89 0.75 -7.39
CA VAL A 316 -10.85 1.28 -6.42
C VAL A 316 -12.28 1.03 -6.95
N PRO A 317 -13.20 0.42 -6.19
CA PRO A 317 -14.44 -0.19 -6.73
C PRO A 317 -15.58 0.81 -7.00
N ILE A 318 -15.27 2.04 -7.39
CA ILE A 318 -16.23 3.15 -7.59
C ILE A 318 -16.68 3.31 -9.06
N PRO A 319 -17.85 3.93 -9.31
CA PRO A 319 -18.41 4.10 -10.67
C PRO A 319 -17.89 5.32 -11.45
N VAL A 320 -16.87 6.01 -10.93
CA VAL A 320 -16.19 7.15 -11.59
C VAL A 320 -14.71 6.82 -11.81
N ALA A 321 -14.01 7.59 -12.64
CA ALA A 321 -12.57 7.40 -12.78
C ALA A 321 -11.84 7.73 -11.46
N TYR A 322 -10.75 7.03 -11.18
CA TYR A 322 -9.93 7.24 -9.98
C TYR A 322 -8.45 7.40 -10.33
N GLY A 323 -7.78 8.40 -9.74
CA GLY A 323 -6.35 8.63 -9.88
C GLY A 323 -5.93 10.07 -9.56
N PRO A 324 -4.62 10.33 -9.37
CA PRO A 324 -4.11 11.64 -8.96
C PRO A 324 -4.36 12.77 -9.99
N ALA A 325 -4.73 12.43 -11.23
CA ALA A 325 -5.12 13.40 -12.25
C ALA A 325 -6.39 14.20 -11.88
N PHE A 326 -7.23 13.68 -10.99
CA PHE A 326 -8.47 14.33 -10.55
C PHE A 326 -8.28 15.21 -9.30
N GLU A 327 -7.14 15.10 -8.60
CA GLU A 327 -6.93 15.76 -7.28
C GLU A 327 -7.08 17.29 -7.32
N GLY A 328 -6.82 17.90 -8.48
CA GLY A 328 -6.96 19.35 -8.71
C GLY A 328 -8.33 19.82 -9.21
N GLU A 329 -9.34 18.95 -9.31
CA GLU A 329 -10.67 19.33 -9.82
C GLU A 329 -11.35 20.40 -8.92
N ARG A 330 -12.14 21.30 -9.52
CA ARG A 330 -12.83 22.39 -8.81
C ARG A 330 -14.32 22.39 -9.08
N ILE A 331 -15.09 21.72 -8.23
CA ILE A 331 -16.55 21.67 -8.32
C ILE A 331 -17.15 23.02 -7.93
N ARG A 332 -17.63 23.77 -8.92
CA ARG A 332 -18.33 25.04 -8.72
C ARG A 332 -19.80 24.81 -8.32
N LYS A 333 -20.47 25.86 -7.83
CA LYS A 333 -21.85 25.76 -7.31
C LYS A 333 -22.83 25.28 -8.39
N GLU A 334 -22.61 25.70 -9.62
CA GLU A 334 -23.38 25.34 -10.81
C GLU A 334 -23.20 23.89 -11.30
N GLN A 335 -22.20 23.16 -10.78
CA GLN A 335 -21.89 21.75 -11.10
C GLN A 335 -22.15 20.80 -9.91
N MET A 336 -22.48 21.36 -8.74
CA MET A 336 -22.54 20.67 -7.46
C MET A 336 -23.91 20.02 -7.26
N TYR A 337 -23.94 18.72 -6.98
CA TYR A 337 -25.17 18.03 -6.58
C TYR A 337 -25.43 18.18 -5.07
N VAL A 338 -24.41 17.95 -4.24
CA VAL A 338 -24.49 18.06 -2.78
C VAL A 338 -23.15 18.56 -2.22
N GLU A 339 -23.19 19.29 -1.11
CA GLU A 339 -22.02 19.64 -0.32
C GLU A 339 -22.16 19.29 1.18
N PHE A 340 -21.02 19.07 1.83
CA PHE A 340 -20.94 18.69 3.23
C PHE A 340 -19.88 19.53 3.94
N GLY A 341 -20.12 19.90 5.20
CA GLY A 341 -19.16 20.68 5.97
C GLY A 341 -19.09 22.16 5.56
N GLY A 342 -17.91 22.74 5.71
CA GLY A 342 -17.67 24.17 5.51
C GLY A 342 -18.62 25.03 6.35
N ASN A 343 -18.95 26.22 5.86
CA ASN A 343 -19.77 27.18 6.60
C ASN A 343 -21.29 26.93 6.50
N ARG A 344 -21.74 25.74 6.05
CA ARG A 344 -23.17 25.40 5.86
C ARG A 344 -23.69 24.31 6.80
N THR A 345 -22.87 23.31 7.10
CA THR A 345 -23.22 22.18 7.96
C THR A 345 -22.01 21.74 8.78
N PRO A 346 -22.20 21.13 9.96
CA PRO A 346 -21.08 20.52 10.68
C PRO A 346 -20.54 19.32 9.89
N GLY A 347 -19.23 19.19 9.79
CA GLY A 347 -18.61 17.97 9.28
C GLY A 347 -17.22 17.75 9.84
N PHE A 348 -16.81 16.48 9.97
CA PHE A 348 -15.46 16.12 10.40
C PHE A 348 -14.97 14.79 9.79
N GLU A 349 -13.65 14.62 9.71
CA GLU A 349 -12.96 13.37 9.36
C GLU A 349 -12.13 12.88 10.56
N PHE A 350 -12.21 11.60 10.91
CA PHE A 350 -11.54 11.04 12.09
C PHE A 350 -11.03 9.62 11.81
N VAL A 351 -9.75 9.38 12.08
CA VAL A 351 -9.16 8.02 12.12
C VAL A 351 -8.88 7.62 13.56
N THR A 352 -9.22 6.38 13.90
CA THR A 352 -8.85 5.75 15.18
C THR A 352 -8.35 4.32 15.01
N LEU A 353 -7.37 3.94 15.84
CA LEU A 353 -6.89 2.58 16.01
C LEU A 353 -7.97 1.69 16.66
N ARG A 354 -8.08 0.45 16.18
CA ARG A 354 -8.90 -0.63 16.75
C ARG A 354 -8.13 -1.94 16.79
N ASP A 355 -8.58 -2.88 17.62
CA ASP A 355 -8.05 -4.23 17.61
C ASP A 355 -8.51 -5.02 16.35
N LEU A 356 -7.67 -5.96 15.90
CA LEU A 356 -7.93 -6.79 14.70
C LEU A 356 -9.19 -7.65 14.79
N THR A 357 -9.72 -7.84 16.00
CA THR A 357 -10.99 -8.55 16.30
C THR A 357 -12.21 -7.63 16.34
N GLU A 358 -12.02 -6.31 16.47
CA GLU A 358 -13.10 -5.32 16.46
C GLU A 358 -13.45 -4.85 15.03
N VAL A 359 -12.47 -4.90 14.12
CA VAL A 359 -12.64 -4.47 12.72
C VAL A 359 -13.05 -5.64 11.81
N GLU A 360 -14.20 -5.46 11.17
CA GLU A 360 -14.65 -6.24 10.02
C GLU A 360 -14.17 -5.53 8.74
N ASP A 361 -13.22 -6.14 8.02
CA ASP A 361 -12.59 -5.47 6.86
C ASP A 361 -13.58 -5.25 5.71
N GLY A 362 -13.49 -4.09 5.07
CA GLY A 362 -14.39 -3.70 3.99
C GLY A 362 -15.81 -3.35 4.44
N LYS A 363 -16.09 -3.40 5.75
CA LYS A 363 -17.39 -2.97 6.29
C LYS A 363 -17.54 -1.45 6.15
N ILE A 364 -18.48 -1.06 5.30
CA ILE A 364 -18.78 0.34 5.01
C ILE A 364 -20.26 0.57 5.27
N THR A 365 -20.56 1.51 6.16
CA THR A 365 -21.91 1.82 6.64
C THR A 365 -22.23 3.31 6.41
N VAL A 366 -23.43 3.62 5.93
CA VAL A 366 -23.97 4.99 5.87
C VAL A 366 -25.11 5.07 6.88
N VAL A 367 -25.12 6.12 7.71
CA VAL A 367 -26.11 6.34 8.78
C VAL A 367 -26.75 7.71 8.58
N GLY A 368 -27.99 7.70 8.11
CA GLY A 368 -28.72 8.88 7.65
C GLY A 368 -28.99 8.84 6.13
N PRO A 369 -29.43 9.95 5.52
CA PRO A 369 -29.72 10.03 4.10
C PRO A 369 -28.47 9.83 3.22
N GLU A 370 -28.65 9.10 2.12
CA GLU A 370 -27.69 8.92 1.03
C GLU A 370 -27.96 9.98 -0.08
N ILE A 371 -27.06 10.13 -1.05
CA ILE A 371 -27.13 11.15 -2.12
C ILE A 371 -28.42 11.09 -2.96
N ASP A 372 -29.03 9.91 -3.06
CA ASP A 372 -30.28 9.71 -3.81
C ASP A 372 -31.52 10.17 -3.03
N ASP A 373 -31.42 10.30 -1.70
CA ASP A 373 -32.52 10.71 -0.82
C ASP A 373 -32.66 12.24 -0.73
N VAL A 374 -31.71 13.01 -1.31
CA VAL A 374 -31.65 14.47 -1.23
C VAL A 374 -31.73 15.15 -2.60
N ALA A 375 -32.39 16.32 -2.62
CA ALA A 375 -32.50 17.15 -3.81
C ALA A 375 -31.15 17.80 -4.19
N GLU A 376 -30.99 18.10 -5.48
CA GLU A 376 -29.84 18.82 -6.00
C GLU A 376 -29.65 20.20 -5.33
N GLY A 377 -28.40 20.58 -5.03
CA GLY A 377 -28.05 21.81 -4.32
C GLY A 377 -28.13 21.74 -2.79
N SER A 378 -28.54 20.58 -2.25
CA SER A 378 -28.60 20.33 -0.80
C SER A 378 -27.24 20.47 -0.12
N ALA A 379 -27.28 20.73 1.19
CA ALA A 379 -26.13 20.55 2.07
C ALA A 379 -26.48 19.64 3.24
N LEU A 380 -25.65 18.63 3.47
CA LEU A 380 -25.79 17.65 4.55
C LEU A 380 -24.64 17.80 5.55
N PRO A 381 -24.81 17.46 6.83
CA PRO A 381 -23.67 17.24 7.71
C PRO A 381 -22.94 15.94 7.31
N LEU A 382 -21.68 15.78 7.71
CA LEU A 382 -20.94 14.55 7.45
C LEU A 382 -19.87 14.26 8.50
N ALA A 383 -19.94 13.10 9.14
CA ALA A 383 -18.81 12.52 9.86
C ALA A 383 -18.23 11.35 9.07
N ILE A 384 -16.94 11.43 8.72
CA ILE A 384 -16.16 10.32 8.17
C ILE A 384 -15.43 9.65 9.33
N TRP A 385 -15.94 8.50 9.79
CA TRP A 385 -15.37 7.74 10.90
C TRP A 385 -14.65 6.50 10.37
N VAL A 386 -13.33 6.49 10.45
CA VAL A 386 -12.46 5.42 9.95
C VAL A 386 -11.85 4.66 11.12
N GLU A 387 -12.07 3.35 11.14
CA GLU A 387 -11.53 2.43 12.14
C GLU A 387 -10.50 1.53 11.47
N ALA A 388 -9.22 1.76 11.78
CA ALA A 388 -8.09 1.06 11.18
C ALA A 388 -7.45 0.12 12.20
N ALA A 389 -7.20 -1.13 11.79
CA ALA A 389 -6.49 -2.11 12.61
C ALA A 389 -5.27 -2.65 11.86
N GLY A 390 -4.21 -2.96 12.59
CA GLY A 390 -3.02 -3.60 12.02
C GLY A 390 -1.94 -3.91 13.04
N ARG A 391 -1.19 -4.99 12.81
CA ARG A 391 -0.13 -5.52 13.70
C ARG A 391 1.04 -4.55 13.93
N LYS A 392 1.13 -3.47 13.14
CA LYS A 392 2.06 -2.34 13.33
C LYS A 392 1.35 -0.99 13.47
N MET A 393 0.02 -0.93 13.45
CA MET A 393 -0.72 0.31 13.62
C MET A 393 -0.55 0.84 15.06
N GLN A 394 -0.44 2.14 15.21
CA GLN A 394 -0.23 2.83 16.49
C GLN A 394 -1.05 4.12 16.51
N ALA A 395 -1.40 4.63 17.70
CA ALA A 395 -2.13 5.89 17.84
C ALA A 395 -1.42 7.07 17.14
N ASP A 396 -0.08 7.05 17.13
CA ASP A 396 0.77 8.07 16.49
C ASP A 396 0.66 8.06 14.95
N PHE A 397 0.06 7.03 14.35
CA PHE A 397 -0.19 6.93 12.91
C PHE A 397 -1.61 7.37 12.53
N GLU A 398 -2.53 7.55 13.49
CA GLU A 398 -3.88 8.06 13.23
C GLU A 398 -3.90 9.41 12.49
N PRO A 399 -3.23 10.50 12.95
CA PRO A 399 -3.25 11.79 12.25
C PRO A 399 -2.60 11.72 10.86
N ILE A 400 -1.70 10.77 10.64
CA ILE A 400 -1.04 10.56 9.35
C ILE A 400 -2.04 10.03 8.32
N LEU A 401 -2.75 8.96 8.67
CA LEU A 401 -3.82 8.38 7.84
C LEU A 401 -5.01 9.33 7.68
N GLU A 402 -5.37 10.06 8.75
CA GLU A 402 -6.44 11.06 8.75
C GLU A 402 -6.19 12.13 7.70
N ARG A 403 -4.96 12.65 7.59
CA ARG A 403 -4.60 13.60 6.55
C ARG A 403 -4.70 13.03 5.13
N GLN A 404 -4.57 11.71 4.95
CA GLN A 404 -4.68 11.10 3.63
C GLN A 404 -6.11 11.10 3.12
N ILE A 405 -7.13 11.14 3.98
CA ILE A 405 -8.55 11.24 3.58
C ILE A 405 -8.75 12.35 2.55
N HIS A 406 -8.08 13.49 2.73
CA HIS A 406 -8.05 14.59 1.77
C HIS A 406 -7.57 14.19 0.37
N HIS A 407 -6.42 13.52 0.22
CA HIS A 407 -5.89 13.15 -1.10
C HIS A 407 -6.64 11.96 -1.68
N LEU A 408 -7.00 10.99 -0.84
CA LEU A 408 -7.70 9.79 -1.25
C LEU A 408 -9.09 10.11 -1.83
N ILE A 409 -9.88 10.98 -1.19
CA ILE A 409 -11.19 11.41 -1.70
C ILE A 409 -11.07 12.26 -2.97
N ASN A 410 -10.14 13.21 -3.02
CA ASN A 410 -9.89 14.04 -4.22
C ASN A 410 -9.40 13.23 -5.43
N GLY A 411 -8.92 11.99 -5.24
CA GLY A 411 -8.59 11.08 -6.34
C GLY A 411 -9.80 10.62 -7.17
N GLY A 412 -11.05 10.85 -6.74
CA GLY A 412 -12.26 10.45 -7.47
C GLY A 412 -12.81 11.55 -8.41
N GLU A 413 -12.98 11.24 -9.69
CA GLU A 413 -13.46 12.17 -10.71
C GLU A 413 -14.88 12.73 -10.40
N GLY A 414 -14.99 14.05 -10.31
CA GLY A 414 -16.23 14.73 -9.96
C GLY A 414 -16.54 14.73 -8.45
N VAL A 415 -15.54 14.48 -7.60
CA VAL A 415 -15.58 14.61 -6.13
C VAL A 415 -14.47 15.57 -5.70
N TRP A 416 -14.72 16.38 -4.68
CA TRP A 416 -13.76 17.36 -4.16
C TRP A 416 -13.80 17.45 -2.64
N HIS A 417 -12.64 17.53 -2.00
CA HIS A 417 -12.45 17.64 -0.55
C HIS A 417 -11.45 18.76 -0.21
N MET A 418 -11.76 19.59 0.77
CA MET A 418 -10.83 20.58 1.33
C MET A 418 -10.99 20.68 2.85
N GLY A 419 -9.94 21.11 3.55
CA GLY A 419 -9.90 21.16 5.00
C GLY A 419 -9.33 19.87 5.59
N GLN A 420 -9.59 19.69 6.88
CA GLN A 420 -9.10 18.59 7.71
C GLN A 420 -9.91 18.51 9.02
N ARG A 421 -9.77 17.44 9.81
CA ARG A 421 -10.31 17.32 11.18
C ARG A 421 -11.79 17.73 11.23
N ASP A 422 -12.19 18.72 12.04
CA ASP A 422 -13.56 19.25 12.16
C ASP A 422 -13.87 20.48 11.27
N VAL A 423 -13.03 20.77 10.28
CA VAL A 423 -13.18 21.89 9.33
C VAL A 423 -13.16 21.42 7.86
N ILE A 424 -13.58 20.18 7.61
CA ILE A 424 -13.71 19.63 6.25
C ILE A 424 -14.82 20.32 5.45
N TRP A 425 -14.70 20.30 4.13
CA TRP A 425 -15.70 20.73 3.16
C TRP A 425 -15.61 19.83 1.93
N ILE A 426 -16.69 19.09 1.65
CA ILE A 426 -16.77 18.13 0.53
C ILE A 426 -17.83 18.58 -0.47
N ARG A 427 -17.58 18.31 -1.75
CA ARG A 427 -18.56 18.43 -2.84
C ARG A 427 -18.59 17.17 -3.69
N ILE A 428 -19.78 16.80 -4.13
CA ILE A 428 -20.00 15.78 -5.16
C ILE A 428 -20.73 16.45 -6.33
N SER A 429 -20.24 16.23 -7.55
CA SER A 429 -20.79 16.83 -8.76
C SER A 429 -22.05 16.12 -9.26
N GLN A 430 -22.87 16.84 -10.04
CA GLN A 430 -23.98 16.26 -10.81
C GLN A 430 -23.50 15.13 -11.72
N ALA A 431 -22.33 15.26 -12.35
CA ALA A 431 -21.76 14.24 -13.24
C ALA A 431 -21.37 12.96 -12.49
N ALA A 432 -20.74 13.07 -11.31
CA ALA A 432 -20.46 11.92 -10.46
C ALA A 432 -21.76 11.22 -10.02
N LYS A 433 -22.78 11.99 -9.58
CA LYS A 433 -24.10 11.45 -9.22
C LYS A 433 -24.78 10.74 -10.39
N GLN A 434 -24.75 11.32 -11.60
CA GLN A 434 -25.31 10.72 -12.82
C GLN A 434 -24.62 9.40 -13.22
N ARG A 435 -23.32 9.25 -12.93
CA ARG A 435 -22.60 7.97 -13.08
C ARG A 435 -22.90 6.95 -11.98
N GLY A 436 -23.64 7.33 -10.94
CA GLY A 436 -24.02 6.46 -9.81
C GLY A 436 -23.13 6.61 -8.57
N PHE A 437 -22.28 7.64 -8.48
CA PHE A 437 -21.51 7.92 -7.27
C PHE A 437 -22.43 8.28 -6.09
N LYS A 438 -22.00 7.90 -4.88
CA LYS A 438 -22.77 7.96 -3.62
C LYS A 438 -21.84 8.22 -2.44
N ILE A 439 -22.39 8.66 -1.31
CA ILE A 439 -21.66 8.89 -0.06
C ILE A 439 -20.95 7.60 0.37
N ARG A 440 -21.60 6.43 0.29
CA ARG A 440 -20.97 5.12 0.50
C ARG A 440 -19.60 4.96 -0.19
N HIS A 441 -19.47 5.43 -1.43
CA HIS A 441 -18.25 5.27 -2.22
C HIS A 441 -17.05 6.06 -1.67
N LEU A 442 -17.26 7.05 -0.79
CA LEU A 442 -16.18 7.69 -0.02
C LEU A 442 -15.50 6.67 0.91
N GLY A 443 -16.28 5.79 1.56
CA GLY A 443 -15.74 4.71 2.38
C GLY A 443 -15.04 3.63 1.55
N GLU A 444 -15.51 3.39 0.32
CA GLU A 444 -14.91 2.40 -0.59
C GLU A 444 -13.59 2.89 -1.19
N ILE A 445 -13.45 4.20 -1.41
CA ILE A 445 -12.15 4.85 -1.67
C ILE A 445 -11.21 4.64 -0.48
N LEU A 446 -11.66 4.96 0.74
CA LEU A 446 -10.81 4.93 1.93
C LEU A 446 -10.35 3.51 2.30
N HIS A 447 -11.24 2.51 2.30
CA HIS A 447 -10.87 1.11 2.50
C HIS A 447 -9.84 0.65 1.47
N ALA A 448 -10.15 0.80 0.18
CA ALA A 448 -9.27 0.33 -0.90
C ALA A 448 -7.89 0.97 -0.86
N LYS A 449 -7.82 2.28 -0.58
CA LYS A 449 -6.59 3.05 -0.67
C LYS A 449 -5.75 3.05 0.61
N LEU A 450 -6.34 3.04 1.81
CA LEU A 450 -5.57 2.91 3.04
C LEU A 450 -4.86 1.55 3.10
N LEU A 451 -5.50 0.47 2.62
CA LEU A 451 -4.85 -0.84 2.49
C LEU A 451 -3.78 -0.89 1.38
N ALA A 452 -4.02 -0.26 0.23
CA ALA A 452 -3.09 -0.28 -0.90
C ALA A 452 -1.85 0.61 -0.71
N ASP A 453 -2.01 1.78 -0.08
CA ASP A 453 -0.95 2.79 0.06
C ASP A 453 -0.20 2.67 1.40
N TYR A 454 -0.85 2.13 2.45
CA TYR A 454 -0.24 1.91 3.76
C TYR A 454 -0.13 0.43 4.19
N PRO A 455 0.25 -0.52 3.30
CA PRO A 455 0.29 -1.95 3.58
C PRO A 455 1.37 -2.35 4.59
N ALA A 456 2.24 -1.42 5.01
CA ALA A 456 3.19 -1.67 6.10
C ALA A 456 2.54 -1.64 7.49
N ILE A 457 1.45 -0.88 7.67
CA ILE A 457 0.85 -0.56 8.97
C ILE A 457 -0.63 -0.93 9.10
N VAL A 458 -1.41 -0.83 8.03
CA VAL A 458 -2.84 -1.19 8.01
C VAL A 458 -3.01 -2.64 7.54
N ASP A 459 -3.78 -3.43 8.28
CA ASP A 459 -4.20 -4.80 7.90
C ASP A 459 -5.71 -4.88 7.60
N LYS A 460 -6.53 -4.04 8.26
CA LYS A 460 -7.99 -3.94 8.04
C LYS A 460 -8.50 -2.50 8.17
N VAL A 461 -9.58 -2.16 7.45
CA VAL A 461 -10.31 -0.89 7.59
C VAL A 461 -11.83 -1.11 7.59
N GLN A 462 -12.50 -0.47 8.54
CA GLN A 462 -13.95 -0.27 8.60
C GLN A 462 -14.26 1.23 8.49
N VAL A 463 -15.34 1.61 7.81
CA VAL A 463 -15.73 3.03 7.65
C VAL A 463 -17.22 3.22 7.95
N THR A 464 -17.55 4.19 8.79
CA THR A 464 -18.93 4.65 8.99
C THR A 464 -19.07 6.13 8.61
N LEU A 465 -20.10 6.42 7.82
CA LEU A 465 -20.37 7.74 7.26
C LEU A 465 -21.71 8.23 7.81
N TYR A 466 -21.67 9.19 8.75
CA TYR A 466 -22.89 9.71 9.38
C TYR A 466 -23.34 11.00 8.69
N THR A 467 -24.60 11.05 8.24
CA THR A 467 -25.21 12.21 7.55
C THR A 467 -26.40 12.81 8.32
N GLU A 468 -26.66 12.34 9.55
CA GLU A 468 -27.63 12.93 10.48
C GLU A 468 -26.99 13.98 11.38
N ARG A 469 -27.58 15.18 11.48
CA ARG A 469 -26.99 16.31 12.22
C ARG A 469 -26.70 16.01 13.71
N PRO A 470 -27.63 15.45 14.51
CA PRO A 470 -27.36 15.21 15.94
C PRO A 470 -26.22 14.23 16.17
N GLU A 471 -26.12 13.21 15.31
CA GLU A 471 -25.16 12.11 15.40
C GLU A 471 -23.73 12.56 15.00
N VAL A 472 -23.64 13.51 14.05
CA VAL A 472 -22.40 14.21 13.68
C VAL A 472 -21.97 15.21 14.78
N GLU A 473 -22.88 16.04 15.29
CA GLU A 473 -22.57 17.03 16.35
C GLU A 473 -22.13 16.35 17.66
N ALA A 474 -22.75 15.23 18.02
CA ALA A 474 -22.36 14.42 19.18
C ALA A 474 -20.91 13.90 19.06
N ARG A 475 -20.54 13.27 17.93
CA ARG A 475 -19.18 12.74 17.73
C ARG A 475 -18.12 13.81 17.54
N MET A 476 -18.46 14.92 16.89
CA MET A 476 -17.53 16.05 16.71
C MET A 476 -16.98 16.55 18.05
N THR A 477 -17.79 16.50 19.12
CA THR A 477 -17.36 16.84 20.48
C THR A 477 -16.27 15.90 21.00
N GLY A 478 -16.40 14.59 20.77
CA GLY A 478 -15.38 13.60 21.12
C GLY A 478 -14.11 13.69 20.25
N ALA A 479 -14.28 13.86 18.93
CA ALA A 479 -13.16 14.02 18.01
C ALA A 479 -12.32 15.26 18.34
N ARG A 480 -12.96 16.39 18.67
CA ARG A 480 -12.30 17.63 19.15
C ARG A 480 -11.45 17.42 20.39
N HIS A 481 -11.89 16.57 21.33
CA HIS A 481 -11.09 16.24 22.51
C HIS A 481 -9.79 15.52 22.10
N VAL A 482 -9.88 14.50 21.25
CA VAL A 482 -8.71 13.77 20.73
C VAL A 482 -7.78 14.66 19.90
N TYR A 483 -8.32 15.56 19.05
CA TYR A 483 -7.49 16.54 18.33
C TYR A 483 -6.72 17.47 19.29
N ARG A 484 -7.33 17.85 20.41
CA ARG A 484 -6.67 18.68 21.43
C ARG A 484 -5.58 17.88 22.14
N GLU A 485 -5.82 16.63 22.52
CA GLU A 485 -4.79 15.75 23.10
C GLU A 485 -3.62 15.53 22.13
N ARG A 486 -3.89 15.22 20.85
CA ARG A 486 -2.87 15.11 19.79
C ARG A 486 -2.00 16.37 19.71
N ASN A 487 -2.59 17.57 19.82
CA ASN A 487 -1.85 18.83 19.86
C ASN A 487 -1.03 19.01 21.15
N LEU A 488 -1.60 18.68 22.33
CA LEU A 488 -0.96 18.87 23.65
C LEU A 488 0.24 17.94 23.88
N ARG A 489 0.31 16.78 23.21
CA ARG A 489 1.47 15.86 23.27
C ARG A 489 2.80 16.51 22.87
N LEU A 490 2.78 17.70 22.26
CA LEU A 490 3.95 18.47 21.87
C LEU A 490 4.50 19.42 22.95
N GLU A 491 3.76 19.71 24.04
CA GLU A 491 4.14 20.79 25.00
C GLU A 491 5.50 20.59 25.69
N SER A 492 6.10 19.39 25.61
CA SER A 492 7.44 19.06 26.13
C SER A 492 8.58 19.19 25.12
N LEU A 493 8.26 19.34 23.83
CA LEU A 493 9.22 19.52 22.74
C LEU A 493 9.32 21.00 22.36
N THR A 494 10.54 21.48 22.12
CA THR A 494 10.82 22.86 21.71
C THR A 494 11.76 22.87 20.53
N ASP A 495 11.80 23.98 19.79
CA ASP A 495 12.67 24.07 18.61
C ASP A 495 14.17 24.08 19.00
N GLU A 496 14.49 24.46 20.24
CA GLU A 496 15.82 24.26 20.83
C GLU A 496 16.15 22.77 21.04
N ASN A 497 15.21 21.98 21.59
CA ASN A 497 15.52 20.64 22.15
C ASN A 497 15.45 19.47 21.15
N VAL A 498 15.13 19.73 19.87
CA VAL A 498 15.23 18.75 18.78
C VAL A 498 16.30 19.14 17.75
N ASP A 499 17.14 18.20 17.32
CA ASP A 499 18.17 18.43 16.29
C ASP A 499 17.67 18.25 14.85
N THR A 500 16.39 17.93 14.67
CA THR A 500 15.76 17.61 13.38
C THR A 500 14.37 18.24 13.32
N PHE A 501 14.07 18.92 12.22
CA PHE A 501 12.71 19.32 11.82
C PHE A 501 12.23 18.43 10.66
N TYR A 502 11.00 18.60 10.17
CA TYR A 502 10.49 17.80 9.05
C TYR A 502 9.96 18.66 7.90
N SER A 503 10.26 18.28 6.67
CA SER A 503 9.59 18.87 5.50
C SER A 503 8.16 18.34 5.37
N CYS A 504 7.34 19.03 4.60
CA CYS A 504 6.15 18.47 3.98
C CYS A 504 5.95 19.09 2.59
N THR A 505 6.08 18.27 1.54
CA THR A 505 5.86 18.68 0.13
C THR A 505 4.51 18.21 -0.43
N LEU A 506 3.66 17.58 0.38
CA LEU A 506 2.40 16.95 -0.02
C LEU A 506 1.38 17.92 -0.68
N CYS A 507 1.47 19.23 -0.43
CA CYS A 507 0.65 20.23 -1.13
C CYS A 507 1.21 20.69 -2.49
N GLN A 508 2.32 20.12 -2.98
CA GLN A 508 2.88 20.47 -4.29
C GLN A 508 2.04 20.02 -5.49
N SER A 509 1.03 19.16 -5.28
CA SER A 509 0.01 18.83 -6.30
C SER A 509 -0.74 20.08 -6.80
N PHE A 510 -0.95 21.08 -5.95
CA PHE A 510 -1.63 22.34 -6.31
C PHE A 510 -0.84 23.63 -6.03
N ALA A 511 0.23 23.58 -5.21
CA ALA A 511 1.13 24.71 -4.93
C ALA A 511 2.59 24.31 -5.22
N PRO A 512 3.01 24.24 -6.49
CA PRO A 512 4.15 23.39 -6.89
C PRO A 512 5.55 23.83 -6.45
N ASN A 513 5.67 24.98 -5.80
CA ASN A 513 6.92 25.52 -5.25
C ASN A 513 6.86 25.64 -3.71
N HIS A 514 5.73 25.28 -3.08
CA HIS A 514 5.56 25.34 -1.63
C HIS A 514 6.32 24.21 -0.93
N VAL A 515 6.94 24.54 0.19
CA VAL A 515 7.53 23.58 1.14
C VAL A 515 7.10 24.02 2.54
N CYS A 516 6.38 23.16 3.27
CA CYS A 516 6.21 23.33 4.70
C CYS A 516 7.48 22.86 5.42
N VAL A 517 7.95 23.63 6.40
CA VAL A 517 8.94 23.19 7.39
C VAL A 517 8.25 23.12 8.74
N ILE A 518 8.22 21.94 9.33
CA ILE A 518 7.45 21.61 10.52
C ILE A 518 8.42 21.42 11.70
N THR A 519 8.24 22.23 12.73
CA THR A 519 9.01 22.21 13.98
C THR A 519 8.08 21.87 15.15
N PRO A 520 8.59 21.46 16.34
CA PRO A 520 7.74 21.24 17.51
C PRO A 520 6.82 22.42 17.84
N GLU A 521 7.34 23.65 17.72
CA GLU A 521 6.61 24.87 18.04
C GLU A 521 5.99 25.57 16.81
N ARG A 522 6.21 25.04 15.59
CA ARG A 522 5.55 25.48 14.36
C ARG A 522 5.05 24.27 13.56
N LEU A 523 3.84 23.81 13.91
CA LEU A 523 3.12 22.81 13.13
C LEU A 523 2.85 23.29 11.68
N GLY A 524 2.60 22.34 10.78
CA GLY A 524 2.25 22.64 9.39
C GLY A 524 1.00 23.50 9.29
N LEU A 525 0.98 24.45 8.35
CA LEU A 525 -0.07 25.47 8.25
C LEU A 525 -1.50 24.92 8.11
N CYS A 526 -1.65 23.65 7.70
CA CYS A 526 -2.93 22.96 7.63
C CYS A 526 -3.54 22.60 9.00
N GLY A 527 -2.83 22.77 10.12
CA GLY A 527 -3.29 22.35 11.45
C GLY A 527 -3.32 20.83 11.69
N ALA A 528 -3.41 20.02 10.63
CA ALA A 528 -3.44 18.56 10.70
C ALA A 528 -2.10 17.94 11.12
N TYR A 529 -0.98 18.40 10.53
CA TYR A 529 0.36 17.81 10.69
C TYR A 529 1.25 18.61 11.65
N ASN A 530 1.72 17.93 12.69
CA ASN A 530 2.74 18.40 13.63
C ASN A 530 4.10 17.68 13.44
N TRP A 531 5.07 17.97 14.31
CA TRP A 531 6.42 17.41 14.23
C TRP A 531 6.50 15.89 14.43
N LEU A 532 5.69 15.32 15.34
CA LEU A 532 5.59 13.88 15.54
C LEU A 532 4.97 13.20 14.31
N ASP A 533 3.93 13.80 13.72
CA ASP A 533 3.31 13.29 12.50
C ASP A 533 4.31 13.31 11.33
N GLY A 534 5.10 14.39 11.20
CA GLY A 534 6.16 14.50 10.20
C GLY A 534 7.27 13.45 10.37
N LYS A 535 7.62 13.12 11.62
CA LYS A 535 8.54 12.01 11.95
C LYS A 535 7.95 10.67 11.54
N ALA A 536 6.77 10.33 12.07
CA ALA A 536 6.17 9.02 11.86
C ALA A 536 5.77 8.80 10.38
N ALA A 537 5.45 9.85 9.63
CA ALA A 537 5.20 9.75 8.18
C ALA A 537 6.45 9.29 7.42
N TYR A 538 7.64 9.77 7.81
CA TYR A 538 8.92 9.31 7.26
C TYR A 538 9.31 7.89 7.73
N GLU A 539 8.92 7.49 8.95
CA GLU A 539 9.12 6.11 9.43
C GLU A 539 8.19 5.10 8.73
N ILE A 540 7.02 5.53 8.26
CA ILE A 540 6.07 4.75 7.45
C ILE A 540 6.54 4.65 5.99
N ASP A 541 6.87 5.79 5.36
CA ASP A 541 7.37 5.85 3.98
C ASP A 541 8.58 6.80 3.85
N PRO A 542 9.82 6.27 3.88
CA PRO A 542 11.03 7.05 3.65
C PRO A 542 11.11 7.69 2.26
N THR A 543 10.32 7.23 1.28
CA THR A 543 10.26 7.80 -0.08
C THR A 543 9.26 8.95 -0.21
N GLY A 544 8.29 9.05 0.71
CA GLY A 544 7.17 9.98 0.71
C GLY A 544 7.48 11.47 0.97
N PRO A 545 6.44 12.33 1.09
CA PRO A 545 6.56 13.80 1.05
C PRO A 545 7.16 14.45 2.31
N ASN A 546 7.38 13.67 3.38
CA ASN A 546 7.99 14.12 4.62
C ASN A 546 9.45 13.62 4.68
N LYS A 547 10.40 14.54 4.83
CA LYS A 547 11.84 14.25 4.97
C LYS A 547 12.38 14.86 6.27
N PRO A 548 13.30 14.19 6.97
CA PRO A 548 14.01 14.79 8.09
C PRO A 548 14.94 15.91 7.60
N LEU A 549 14.91 17.04 8.30
CA LEU A 549 15.73 18.22 8.07
C LEU A 549 16.64 18.41 9.27
N ALA A 550 17.92 18.04 9.15
CA ALA A 550 18.89 18.26 10.22
C ALA A 550 19.07 19.78 10.46
N LYS A 551 18.91 20.20 11.72
CA LYS A 551 18.91 21.62 12.11
C LYS A 551 20.27 22.28 11.83
N GLY A 552 21.36 21.59 12.15
CA GLY A 552 22.73 22.05 11.88
C GLY A 552 23.07 23.37 12.55
N GLU A 553 23.90 24.18 11.90
CA GLU A 553 24.28 25.51 12.39
C GLU A 553 23.13 26.52 12.21
N CYS A 554 22.80 27.24 13.28
CA CYS A 554 21.81 28.32 13.26
C CYS A 554 22.50 29.65 12.95
N VAL A 555 22.23 30.23 11.78
CA VAL A 555 22.85 31.49 11.32
C VAL A 555 22.02 32.73 11.66
N ASP A 556 20.75 32.54 12.07
CA ASP A 556 19.94 33.56 12.70
C ASP A 556 18.98 32.91 13.72
N PRO A 557 19.25 33.01 15.04
CA PRO A 557 18.39 32.42 16.07
C PRO A 557 17.14 33.26 16.39
N VAL A 558 17.07 34.51 15.91
CA VAL A 558 15.91 35.41 16.15
C VAL A 558 14.85 35.17 15.09
N ARG A 559 15.25 35.12 13.82
CA ARG A 559 14.38 34.82 12.66
C ARG A 559 14.20 33.31 12.44
N GLY A 560 15.11 32.48 12.94
CA GLY A 560 15.14 31.04 12.70
C GLY A 560 15.57 30.72 11.28
N GLN A 561 16.86 30.89 10.98
CA GLN A 561 17.49 30.52 9.70
C GLN A 561 18.62 29.50 9.89
N TRP A 562 18.65 28.47 9.04
CA TRP A 562 19.64 27.40 9.04
C TRP A 562 20.05 27.08 7.58
N PRO A 563 21.35 27.01 7.23
CA PRO A 563 21.77 26.86 5.83
C PRO A 563 21.21 25.59 5.16
N GLY A 564 21.34 24.42 5.79
CA GLY A 564 20.85 23.16 5.22
C GLY A 564 19.32 23.09 5.05
N ILE A 565 18.56 23.89 5.81
CA ILE A 565 17.11 24.03 5.64
C ILE A 565 16.81 24.96 4.46
N ASN A 566 17.55 26.06 4.31
CA ASN A 566 17.47 26.92 3.13
C ASN A 566 17.82 26.16 1.84
N ASP A 567 18.90 25.36 1.85
CA ASP A 567 19.31 24.52 0.71
C ASP A 567 18.22 23.49 0.33
N PHE A 568 17.59 22.86 1.33
CA PHE A 568 16.47 21.95 1.11
C PHE A 568 15.26 22.69 0.51
N VAL A 569 14.87 23.83 1.09
CA VAL A 569 13.74 24.64 0.63
C VAL A 569 13.98 25.18 -0.78
N TYR A 570 15.19 25.65 -1.09
CA TYR A 570 15.59 26.09 -2.42
C TYR A 570 15.49 24.96 -3.45
N THR A 571 16.04 23.79 -3.13
CA THR A 571 15.99 22.60 -3.99
C THR A 571 14.53 22.16 -4.25
N HIS A 572 13.72 22.02 -3.20
CA HIS A 572 12.36 21.48 -3.30
C HIS A 572 11.30 22.52 -3.69
N SER A 573 11.63 23.81 -3.68
CA SER A 573 10.81 24.88 -4.28
C SER A 573 11.12 25.13 -5.75
N LYS A 574 11.85 24.22 -6.42
CA LYS A 574 12.29 24.37 -7.82
C LYS A 574 13.15 25.62 -8.04
N GLN A 575 14.05 25.88 -7.08
CA GLN A 575 14.99 27.00 -7.09
C GLN A 575 14.34 28.39 -7.03
N THR A 576 13.10 28.51 -6.52
CA THR A 576 12.41 29.81 -6.42
C THR A 576 12.48 30.47 -5.04
N ILE A 577 12.63 29.72 -3.95
CA ILE A 577 12.70 30.26 -2.58
C ILE A 577 14.12 30.08 -2.03
N PRO A 578 14.98 31.12 -2.01
CA PRO A 578 16.39 31.00 -1.65
C PRO A 578 16.65 30.93 -0.13
N SER A 579 15.68 31.37 0.68
CA SER A 579 15.82 31.49 2.13
C SER A 579 14.45 31.44 2.81
N PHE A 580 14.43 30.95 4.05
CA PHE A 580 13.25 30.79 4.89
C PHE A 580 13.57 31.14 6.35
N SER A 581 12.69 31.93 6.96
CA SER A 581 12.70 32.28 8.39
C SER A 581 11.55 31.59 9.13
N ALA A 582 11.86 30.75 10.11
CA ALA A 582 10.85 30.04 10.90
C ALA A 582 10.05 30.93 11.87
N TYR A 583 10.55 32.11 12.22
CA TYR A 583 10.00 32.97 13.28
C TYR A 583 9.68 34.40 12.86
N SER A 584 9.82 34.74 11.56
CA SER A 584 9.48 36.06 11.01
C SER A 584 8.29 35.99 10.05
N ILE A 585 7.41 37.00 10.11
CA ILE A 585 6.35 37.26 9.10
C ILE A 585 6.83 38.21 7.98
N LEU A 586 7.86 39.01 8.23
CA LEU A 586 8.34 40.04 7.30
C LEU A 586 9.49 39.55 6.42
N GLU A 587 10.53 38.98 7.01
CA GLU A 587 11.76 38.64 6.28
C GLU A 587 11.78 37.15 5.94
N HIS A 588 11.67 36.85 4.63
CA HIS A 588 11.66 35.48 4.10
C HIS A 588 10.66 34.54 4.81
N PRO A 589 9.37 34.92 4.95
CA PRO A 589 8.37 34.08 5.61
C PRO A 589 8.20 32.72 4.89
N MET A 590 7.63 31.75 5.60
CA MET A 590 7.18 30.50 4.98
C MET A 590 6.12 30.80 3.90
N THR A 591 6.27 30.20 2.72
CA THR A 591 5.24 30.29 1.67
C THR A 591 3.97 29.57 2.10
N SER A 592 2.81 29.92 1.53
CA SER A 592 1.54 29.29 1.87
C SER A 592 0.90 28.63 0.64
N CYS A 593 0.42 27.38 0.77
CA CYS A 593 -0.19 26.66 -0.35
C CYS A 593 -1.67 27.02 -0.57
N GLY A 594 -2.51 26.94 0.47
CA GLY A 594 -3.95 27.23 0.39
C GLY A 594 -4.83 26.55 1.44
N CYS A 595 -4.34 25.52 2.15
CA CYS A 595 -5.11 24.76 3.16
C CYS A 595 -5.02 25.31 4.60
N PHE A 596 -4.47 26.51 4.79
CA PHE A 596 -4.31 27.14 6.11
C PHE A 596 -5.65 27.35 6.85
N GLU A 597 -5.63 27.22 8.17
CA GLU A 597 -6.83 27.40 9.01
C GLU A 597 -7.10 28.88 9.32
N ALA A 598 -6.03 29.67 9.45
CA ALA A 598 -6.08 31.10 9.66
C ALA A 598 -4.99 31.83 8.85
N ILE A 599 -5.15 33.14 8.72
CA ILE A 599 -4.21 34.05 8.07
C ILE A 599 -3.80 35.10 9.11
N VAL A 600 -2.50 35.36 9.22
CA VAL A 600 -1.93 36.49 9.96
C VAL A 600 -1.54 37.56 8.95
N ALA A 601 -1.90 38.82 9.21
CA ALA A 601 -1.55 39.97 8.38
C ALA A 601 -1.04 41.14 9.23
N VAL A 602 0.07 41.76 8.83
CA VAL A 602 0.66 42.93 9.50
C VAL A 602 -0.20 44.17 9.27
N MET A 603 -0.37 44.96 10.33
CA MET A 603 -1.07 46.25 10.37
C MET A 603 -0.12 47.32 10.91
N PRO A 604 0.70 47.97 10.05
CA PRO A 604 1.70 48.95 10.46
C PRO A 604 1.10 50.11 11.27
N GLU A 605 -0.07 50.59 10.87
CA GLU A 605 -0.79 51.70 11.51
C GLU A 605 -1.35 51.36 12.91
N LEU A 606 -1.35 50.07 13.30
CA LEU A 606 -1.66 49.58 14.65
C LEU A 606 -0.41 49.06 15.39
N ASN A 607 0.77 49.10 14.75
CA ASN A 607 2.02 48.51 15.23
C ASN A 607 1.93 47.00 15.56
N GLY A 608 1.06 46.26 14.86
CA GLY A 608 0.64 44.91 15.23
C GLY A 608 0.25 44.01 14.06
N VAL A 609 -0.44 42.91 14.35
CA VAL A 609 -1.01 41.97 13.38
C VAL A 609 -2.49 41.71 13.66
N MET A 610 -3.28 41.55 12.61
CA MET A 610 -4.59 40.90 12.70
C MET A 610 -4.48 39.40 12.39
N ILE A 611 -5.41 38.61 12.92
CA ILE A 611 -5.57 37.19 12.58
C ILE A 611 -7.01 36.96 12.12
N VAL A 612 -7.23 36.20 11.05
CA VAL A 612 -8.58 35.80 10.59
C VAL A 612 -8.61 34.33 10.21
N ASN A 613 -9.60 33.59 10.71
CA ASN A 613 -9.83 32.17 10.44
C ASN A 613 -10.70 31.94 9.19
N ARG A 614 -10.66 30.72 8.66
CA ARG A 614 -11.33 30.29 7.42
C ARG A 614 -12.85 30.41 7.45
N GLU A 615 -13.44 30.22 8.61
CA GLU A 615 -14.88 30.24 8.85
C GLU A 615 -15.44 31.66 8.83
N PHE A 616 -14.63 32.67 9.18
CA PHE A 616 -15.07 34.06 9.26
C PHE A 616 -15.36 34.66 7.87
N THR A 617 -16.61 35.04 7.63
CA THR A 617 -17.10 35.59 6.34
C THR A 617 -17.24 37.13 6.32
N GLY A 618 -16.96 37.78 7.45
CA GLY A 618 -16.96 39.24 7.58
C GLY A 618 -15.81 39.91 6.81
N ASP A 619 -15.87 41.22 6.77
CA ASP A 619 -14.76 42.08 6.34
C ASP A 619 -13.76 42.23 7.51
N THR A 620 -12.47 42.36 7.20
CA THR A 620 -11.40 42.48 8.21
C THR A 620 -10.73 43.86 8.12
N PRO A 621 -9.95 44.28 9.13
CA PRO A 621 -9.31 45.61 9.15
C PRO A 621 -8.34 45.89 7.99
N THR A 622 -7.89 44.87 7.25
CA THR A 622 -7.10 45.04 6.02
C THR A 622 -7.95 45.43 4.79
N GLY A 623 -9.27 45.61 4.96
CA GLY A 623 -10.20 45.85 3.85
C GLY A 623 -10.47 44.61 2.98
N MET A 624 -10.00 43.43 3.41
CA MET A 624 -10.10 42.16 2.68
C MET A 624 -10.78 41.08 3.52
N LYS A 625 -11.52 40.17 2.87
CA LYS A 625 -12.06 38.96 3.51
C LYS A 625 -11.01 37.85 3.55
N PHE A 626 -11.20 36.84 4.40
CA PHE A 626 -10.36 35.63 4.42
C PHE A 626 -10.13 35.06 3.01
N SER A 627 -11.20 34.94 2.20
CA SER A 627 -11.12 34.41 0.83
C SER A 627 -10.29 35.27 -0.14
N THR A 628 -10.20 36.58 0.12
CA THR A 628 -9.38 37.51 -0.67
C THR A 628 -7.92 37.43 -0.25
N LEU A 629 -7.65 37.48 1.06
CA LEU A 629 -6.31 37.26 1.63
C LEU A 629 -5.73 35.89 1.22
N ALA A 630 -6.56 34.83 1.24
CA ALA A 630 -6.16 33.49 0.82
C ALA A 630 -5.71 33.43 -0.65
N GLY A 631 -6.31 34.25 -1.52
CA GLY A 631 -5.90 34.39 -2.93
C GLY A 631 -4.63 35.21 -3.14
N VAL A 632 -4.23 36.03 -2.16
CA VAL A 632 -2.98 36.81 -2.19
C VAL A 632 -1.78 35.98 -1.71
N ILE A 633 -1.96 35.15 -0.67
CA ILE A 633 -0.86 34.40 -0.03
C ILE A 633 -0.68 32.96 -0.54
N GLY A 634 -1.69 32.41 -1.21
CA GLY A 634 -1.71 31.03 -1.67
C GLY A 634 -0.75 30.73 -2.84
N GLY A 635 -0.67 29.46 -3.23
CA GLY A 635 0.09 29.02 -4.41
C GLY A 635 1.61 28.85 -4.21
N GLY A 636 2.15 29.11 -3.01
CA GLY A 636 3.56 28.86 -2.69
C GLY A 636 4.52 30.02 -2.95
N VAL A 637 4.05 31.26 -2.92
CA VAL A 637 4.86 32.49 -2.97
C VAL A 637 5.29 32.98 -1.58
N GLN A 638 6.36 33.78 -1.49
CA GLN A 638 6.70 34.53 -0.27
C GLN A 638 5.97 35.87 -0.26
N THR A 639 5.17 36.12 0.79
CA THR A 639 4.42 37.36 1.00
C THR A 639 4.83 38.03 2.32
N PRO A 640 5.90 38.85 2.32
CA PRO A 640 6.26 39.69 3.46
C PRO A 640 5.05 40.40 4.08
N GLY A 641 4.85 40.20 5.39
CA GLY A 641 3.72 40.74 6.15
C GLY A 641 2.45 39.88 6.16
N PHE A 642 2.40 38.75 5.45
CA PHE A 642 1.24 37.86 5.42
C PHE A 642 1.64 36.37 5.43
N ILE A 643 1.07 35.57 6.34
CA ILE A 643 1.27 34.10 6.39
C ILE A 643 -0.01 33.34 6.67
N GLY A 644 -0.17 32.16 6.04
CA GLY A 644 -1.15 31.15 6.41
C GLY A 644 -0.62 30.27 7.55
N VAL A 645 -1.48 29.97 8.53
CA VAL A 645 -1.12 29.25 9.76
C VAL A 645 -2.21 28.26 10.18
N GLY A 646 -1.82 27.23 10.94
CA GLY A 646 -2.76 26.42 11.71
C GLY A 646 -3.13 27.14 13.02
N LYS A 647 -4.34 26.93 13.54
CA LYS A 647 -4.87 27.63 14.73
C LYS A 647 -3.95 27.45 15.95
N ALA A 648 -3.39 26.26 16.14
CA ALA A 648 -2.47 25.95 17.24
C ALA A 648 -1.12 26.71 17.18
N TYR A 649 -0.72 27.26 16.03
CA TYR A 649 0.50 28.09 15.98
C TYR A 649 0.31 29.43 16.70
N ILE A 650 -0.93 29.94 16.80
CA ILE A 650 -1.24 31.25 17.39
C ILE A 650 -0.83 31.33 18.87
N THR A 651 -0.86 30.21 19.60
CA THR A 651 -0.52 30.13 21.03
C THR A 651 0.93 29.69 21.30
N SER A 652 1.66 29.26 20.27
CA SER A 652 3.06 28.82 20.33
C SER A 652 4.04 29.89 20.85
N ARG A 653 5.10 29.50 21.56
CA ARG A 653 6.15 30.45 21.99
C ARG A 653 6.93 31.03 20.80
N LYS A 654 6.91 30.35 19.65
CA LYS A 654 7.56 30.73 18.38
C LYS A 654 6.63 31.42 17.38
N PHE A 655 5.40 31.78 17.80
CA PHE A 655 4.48 32.56 16.97
C PHE A 655 5.09 33.93 16.63
N ILE A 656 5.50 34.16 15.38
CA ILE A 656 6.11 35.42 14.87
C ILE A 656 7.07 36.10 15.87
N SER A 657 7.91 35.31 16.54
CA SER A 657 8.68 35.79 17.69
C SER A 657 9.75 36.82 17.32
N ALA A 658 10.20 36.87 16.06
CA ALA A 658 11.09 37.92 15.56
C ALA A 658 10.42 39.31 15.56
N GLU A 659 9.10 39.38 15.34
CA GLU A 659 8.32 40.62 15.45
C GLU A 659 7.79 40.88 16.87
N GLY A 660 8.11 40.03 17.85
CA GLY A 660 7.67 40.15 19.25
C GLY A 660 6.41 39.37 19.61
N GLY A 661 5.96 38.47 18.73
CA GLY A 661 4.97 37.43 19.01
C GLY A 661 3.60 37.92 19.43
N GLN A 662 2.94 37.20 20.35
CA GLN A 662 1.53 37.44 20.70
C GLN A 662 1.23 38.87 21.19
N ARG A 663 2.21 39.61 21.74
CA ARG A 663 2.03 41.03 22.10
C ARG A 663 1.67 41.93 20.91
N ARG A 664 1.84 41.46 19.66
CA ARG A 664 1.44 42.14 18.43
C ARG A 664 0.00 41.87 17.99
N ILE A 665 -0.71 40.87 18.52
CA ILE A 665 -2.06 40.51 18.05
C ILE A 665 -3.05 41.60 18.47
N VAL A 666 -3.46 42.46 17.53
CA VAL A 666 -4.33 43.62 17.79
C VAL A 666 -5.80 43.40 17.41
N TRP A 667 -6.09 42.45 16.52
CA TRP A 667 -7.46 42.13 16.10
C TRP A 667 -7.63 40.63 15.79
N MET A 668 -8.75 40.06 16.23
CA MET A 668 -9.11 38.65 16.01
C MET A 668 -10.64 38.48 16.05
N PRO A 669 -11.27 37.71 15.14
CA PRO A 669 -12.69 37.40 15.22
C PRO A 669 -13.09 36.80 16.56
N ARG A 670 -14.24 37.20 17.10
CA ARG A 670 -14.73 36.68 18.39
C ARG A 670 -14.83 35.16 18.43
N GLU A 671 -15.31 34.55 17.35
CA GLU A 671 -15.39 33.08 17.24
C GLU A 671 -14.03 32.39 17.41
N LEU A 672 -12.94 33.01 16.93
CA LEU A 672 -11.58 32.47 17.09
C LEU A 672 -11.03 32.73 18.49
N LYS A 673 -11.35 33.88 19.11
CA LYS A 673 -11.06 34.14 20.53
C LYS A 673 -11.69 33.08 21.43
N GLU A 674 -12.98 32.76 21.23
CA GLU A 674 -13.67 31.72 22.00
C GLU A 674 -13.12 30.32 21.70
N THR A 675 -12.87 29.98 20.43
CA THR A 675 -12.29 28.69 20.01
C THR A 675 -10.94 28.40 20.66
N LEU A 676 -10.13 29.45 20.88
CA LEU A 676 -8.79 29.35 21.47
C LEU A 676 -8.72 29.87 22.91
N ARG A 677 -9.86 30.11 23.57
CA ARG A 677 -9.96 30.84 24.84
C ARG A 677 -8.97 30.36 25.89
N GLU A 678 -9.06 29.11 26.30
CA GLU A 678 -8.24 28.53 27.37
C GLU A 678 -6.74 28.63 27.07
N ASP A 679 -6.36 28.45 25.81
CA ASP A 679 -4.95 28.45 25.40
C ASP A 679 -4.41 29.87 25.15
N LEU A 680 -5.28 30.84 24.85
CA LEU A 680 -4.96 32.28 24.84
C LEU A 680 -4.93 32.87 26.27
N GLU A 681 -5.69 32.34 27.20
CA GLU A 681 -5.63 32.70 28.63
C GLU A 681 -4.27 32.24 29.22
N LYS A 682 -3.81 31.01 28.92
CA LYS A 682 -2.42 30.57 29.20
C LYS A 682 -1.35 31.47 28.57
N VAL A 683 -1.59 32.00 27.35
CA VAL A 683 -0.70 33.00 26.73
C VAL A 683 -0.68 34.29 27.55
N GLY A 684 -1.84 34.75 28.03
CA GLY A 684 -1.94 35.90 28.92
C GLY A 684 -1.11 35.72 30.20
N GLU A 685 -1.26 34.60 30.88
CA GLU A 685 -0.44 34.22 32.04
C GLU A 685 1.07 34.24 31.71
N ARG A 686 1.46 33.58 30.61
CA ARG A 686 2.85 33.50 30.11
C ARG A 686 3.46 34.87 29.79
N LEU A 687 2.63 35.85 29.41
CA LEU A 687 3.05 37.22 29.11
C LEU A 687 2.96 38.19 30.31
N GLY A 688 2.38 37.76 31.44
CA GLY A 688 2.07 38.63 32.58
C GLY A 688 0.90 39.59 32.31
N ILE A 689 -0.06 39.19 31.48
CA ILE A 689 -1.24 39.97 31.07
C ILE A 689 -2.51 39.17 31.43
N PRO A 690 -3.11 39.35 32.64
CA PRO A 690 -4.24 38.54 33.08
C PRO A 690 -5.51 38.68 32.23
N ASN A 691 -5.73 39.85 31.64
CA ASN A 691 -6.91 40.18 30.82
C ASN A 691 -6.58 40.21 29.31
N TYR A 692 -5.65 39.38 28.85
CA TYR A 692 -5.06 39.45 27.52
C TYR A 692 -6.09 39.45 26.36
N LEU A 693 -7.13 38.61 26.42
CA LEU A 693 -8.19 38.56 25.42
C LEU A 693 -8.99 39.87 25.29
N ASP A 694 -9.14 40.63 26.38
CA ASP A 694 -9.89 41.89 26.43
C ASP A 694 -9.12 43.06 25.82
N LEU A 695 -7.80 42.91 25.60
CA LEU A 695 -6.98 43.94 24.97
C LEU A 695 -7.01 43.84 23.42
N ILE A 696 -7.41 42.69 22.87
CA ILE A 696 -7.46 42.42 21.42
C ILE A 696 -8.81 42.89 20.89
N ALA A 697 -8.84 43.66 19.79
CA ALA A 697 -10.10 44.04 19.14
C ALA A 697 -10.76 42.85 18.43
N ASP A 698 -12.06 42.96 18.14
CA ASP A 698 -12.82 42.03 17.30
C ASP A 698 -13.83 42.78 16.42
N GLU A 699 -14.62 42.05 15.63
CA GLU A 699 -15.57 42.63 14.67
C GLU A 699 -16.66 43.50 15.31
N SER A 700 -16.86 43.45 16.64
CA SER A 700 -17.77 44.34 17.36
C SER A 700 -17.12 45.66 17.84
N VAL A 701 -15.79 45.70 17.92
CA VAL A 701 -15.02 46.93 18.22
C VAL A 701 -14.88 47.76 16.95
N GLY A 702 -14.61 47.10 15.82
CA GLY A 702 -14.51 47.73 14.51
C GLY A 702 -13.86 46.83 13.46
N ILE A 703 -13.99 47.27 12.21
CA ILE A 703 -13.35 46.66 11.03
C ILE A 703 -12.52 47.70 10.26
N ASP A 704 -12.14 48.80 10.91
CA ASP A 704 -11.31 49.87 10.37
C ASP A 704 -10.22 50.25 11.39
N SER A 705 -9.06 50.67 10.88
CA SER A 705 -7.89 50.93 11.70
C SER A 705 -8.01 52.15 12.61
N ALA A 706 -8.94 53.09 12.37
CA ALA A 706 -9.12 54.26 13.22
C ALA A 706 -9.93 53.91 14.48
N SER A 707 -11.05 53.18 14.33
CA SER A 707 -11.84 52.65 15.45
C SER A 707 -11.00 51.70 16.31
N ILE A 708 -10.23 50.81 15.68
CA ILE A 708 -9.36 49.87 16.39
C ILE A 708 -8.22 50.61 17.10
N ARG A 709 -7.52 51.55 16.44
CA ARG A 709 -6.48 52.36 17.09
C ARG A 709 -6.98 53.04 18.37
N LYS A 710 -8.15 53.67 18.32
CA LYS A 710 -8.77 54.31 19.49
C LYS A 710 -9.00 53.31 20.64
N PHE A 711 -9.51 52.11 20.34
CA PHE A 711 -9.68 51.04 21.32
C PHE A 711 -8.33 50.58 21.92
N LEU A 712 -7.32 50.34 21.08
CA LEU A 712 -5.97 49.94 21.52
C LEU A 712 -5.32 51.00 22.43
N GLU A 713 -5.57 52.28 22.18
CA GLU A 713 -5.11 53.39 23.01
C GLU A 713 -5.86 53.47 24.36
N GLU A 714 -7.18 53.22 24.36
CA GLU A 714 -8.02 53.16 25.56
C GLU A 714 -7.64 51.98 26.48
N VAL A 715 -7.42 50.78 25.94
CA VAL A 715 -7.00 49.58 26.69
C VAL A 715 -5.48 49.51 26.93
N LYS A 716 -4.71 50.45 26.36
CA LYS A 716 -3.23 50.53 26.42
C LYS A 716 -2.53 49.26 25.92
N HIS A 717 -2.94 48.78 24.76
CA HIS A 717 -2.45 47.55 24.15
C HIS A 717 -0.91 47.54 24.00
N PRO A 718 -0.20 46.46 24.41
CA PRO A 718 1.27 46.44 24.45
C PRO A 718 1.94 46.71 23.10
N ALA A 719 1.34 46.32 21.98
CA ALA A 719 1.88 46.61 20.65
C ALA A 719 2.17 48.11 20.43
N LEU A 720 1.38 49.02 21.01
CA LEU A 720 1.56 50.46 20.82
C LEU A 720 2.82 51.04 21.50
N SER A 721 3.44 50.30 22.43
CA SER A 721 4.68 50.70 23.12
C SER A 721 5.91 49.89 22.73
N MET A 722 5.76 48.92 21.81
CA MET A 722 6.86 48.17 21.20
C MET A 722 7.52 48.96 20.07
N TRP A 723 8.67 48.50 19.58
CA TRP A 723 9.32 49.05 18.38
C TRP A 723 8.39 48.98 17.15
N ASP A 724 8.67 49.78 16.12
CA ASP A 724 7.90 49.75 14.86
C ASP A 724 7.96 48.35 14.24
N ILE A 725 6.81 47.69 14.08
CA ILE A 725 6.72 46.32 13.58
C ILE A 725 7.33 46.17 12.18
N THR A 726 7.36 47.24 11.37
CA THR A 726 7.99 47.23 10.03
C THR A 726 9.51 47.27 10.06
N THR A 727 10.12 47.40 11.25
CA THR A 727 11.57 47.39 11.47
C THR A 727 12.02 46.13 12.21
N PRO A 728 13.26 45.64 11.98
CA PRO A 728 13.81 44.52 12.75
C PRO A 728 13.78 44.80 14.25
N SER A 729 13.60 43.75 15.06
CA SER A 729 13.71 43.89 16.52
C SER A 729 15.12 44.32 16.93
N PRO A 730 15.32 44.86 18.14
CA PRO A 730 16.66 45.17 18.65
C PRO A 730 17.64 43.98 18.59
N GLU A 731 17.12 42.76 18.80
CA GLU A 731 17.87 41.50 18.70
C GLU A 731 18.18 41.14 17.24
N ALA A 732 17.21 41.24 16.34
CA ALA A 732 17.40 40.97 14.90
C ALA A 732 18.41 41.95 14.28
N ALA A 733 18.29 43.25 14.60
CA ALA A 733 19.23 44.29 14.17
C ALA A 733 20.66 44.05 14.71
N ALA A 734 20.80 43.47 15.91
CA ALA A 734 22.10 43.08 16.46
C ALA A 734 22.70 41.86 15.71
N VAL A 735 21.88 40.89 15.32
CA VAL A 735 22.29 39.77 14.45
C VAL A 735 22.74 40.30 13.08
N ASP A 736 21.99 41.23 12.48
CA ASP A 736 22.32 41.82 11.18
C ASP A 736 23.63 42.60 11.23
N ALA A 737 23.85 43.39 12.28
CA ALA A 737 25.11 44.09 12.51
C ALA A 737 26.29 43.13 12.69
N ALA A 738 26.10 42.00 13.38
CA ALA A 738 27.13 40.97 13.54
C ALA A 738 27.45 40.26 12.21
N ARG A 739 26.43 39.89 11.42
CA ARG A 739 26.59 39.28 10.09
C ARG A 739 27.28 40.25 9.12
N GLY A 740 26.92 41.54 9.15
CA GLY A 740 27.56 42.59 8.37
C GLY A 740 29.03 42.82 8.77
N ALA A 741 29.34 42.80 10.06
CA ALA A 741 30.72 42.92 10.54
C ALA A 741 31.60 41.72 10.14
N ALA A 742 31.05 40.50 10.18
CA ALA A 742 31.75 39.29 9.72
C ALA A 742 32.03 39.35 8.20
N ALA A 743 31.06 39.78 7.39
CA ALA A 743 31.22 39.95 5.95
C ALA A 743 32.19 41.10 5.56
N ALA A 744 32.44 42.04 6.47
CA ALA A 744 33.37 43.16 6.26
C ALA A 744 34.83 42.86 6.65
N MET A 745 35.14 41.68 7.19
CA MET A 745 36.52 41.30 7.47
C MET A 745 37.25 40.92 6.17
N PRO A 746 38.43 41.53 5.86
CA PRO A 746 39.12 41.27 4.61
C PRO A 746 39.70 39.84 4.58
N SER A 747 39.48 39.13 3.47
CA SER A 747 40.17 37.88 3.20
C SER A 747 41.68 38.10 3.05
N SER A 748 42.47 37.26 3.70
CA SER A 748 43.93 37.23 3.58
C SER A 748 44.37 36.78 2.17
N PRO A 749 45.58 37.17 1.72
CA PRO A 749 45.78 37.59 0.32
C PRO A 749 45.86 36.46 -0.71
N THR A 750 45.57 36.86 -1.95
CA THR A 750 45.61 36.07 -3.20
C THR A 750 46.93 35.31 -3.39
N PRO A 751 46.91 34.06 -3.90
CA PRO A 751 48.13 33.37 -4.32
C PRO A 751 48.81 34.09 -5.49
N ALA A 752 50.14 33.99 -5.55
CA ALA A 752 50.93 34.62 -6.61
C ALA A 752 50.64 34.02 -8.01
N PRO A 753 50.73 34.80 -9.09
CA PRO A 753 50.45 34.32 -10.45
C PRO A 753 51.53 33.32 -10.89
N ILE A 754 51.09 32.11 -11.26
CA ILE A 754 51.94 31.13 -11.94
C ILE A 754 51.98 31.48 -13.42
N VAL A 755 53.19 31.53 -13.99
CA VAL A 755 53.41 31.81 -15.41
C VAL A 755 53.06 30.58 -16.25
N GLU A 756 52.46 30.83 -17.42
CA GLU A 756 52.09 29.80 -18.40
C GLU A 756 53.34 29.19 -19.05
N GLU A 757 53.52 27.87 -18.93
CA GLU A 757 54.55 27.12 -19.66
C GLU A 757 53.95 25.84 -20.28
N ALA A 758 54.31 25.58 -21.54
CA ALA A 758 53.72 24.53 -22.38
C ALA A 758 54.45 23.17 -22.23
N PRO A 759 53.88 22.04 -22.68
CA PRO A 759 54.10 20.74 -22.04
C PRO A 759 55.40 20.03 -22.41
N ALA A 760 56.00 19.34 -21.43
CA ALA A 760 57.10 18.40 -21.61
C ALA A 760 56.71 16.99 -21.12
N THR A 761 57.09 16.00 -21.92
CA THR A 761 56.72 14.57 -21.82
C THR A 761 57.34 13.79 -20.67
N GLY A 762 56.54 12.91 -20.04
CA GLY A 762 56.98 11.57 -19.59
C GLY A 762 57.33 11.39 -18.11
N GLY A 763 56.99 10.20 -17.57
CA GLY A 763 57.45 9.75 -16.24
C GLY A 763 56.38 9.12 -15.35
N THR A 764 56.21 7.80 -15.46
CA THR A 764 55.74 6.83 -14.44
C THR A 764 55.13 7.36 -13.11
N ILE A 765 53.86 7.05 -12.87
CA ILE A 765 53.18 7.21 -11.57
C ILE A 765 53.55 6.03 -10.63
N PRO A 766 54.08 6.28 -9.41
CA PRO A 766 54.16 5.28 -8.34
C PRO A 766 52.80 5.08 -7.65
N ALA A 767 52.55 3.88 -7.12
CA ALA A 767 51.24 3.53 -6.54
C ALA A 767 50.89 4.31 -5.26
N ALA A 768 49.59 4.60 -5.09
CA ALA A 768 49.04 5.11 -3.83
C ALA A 768 49.01 4.01 -2.74
N PRO A 769 49.15 4.37 -1.44
CA PRO A 769 49.01 3.41 -0.34
C PRO A 769 47.55 2.91 -0.21
N PRO A 770 47.34 1.67 0.26
CA PRO A 770 46.00 1.09 0.35
C PRO A 770 45.14 1.73 1.46
N LEU A 771 43.84 1.84 1.19
CA LEU A 771 42.83 2.21 2.18
C LEU A 771 42.71 1.13 3.27
N ALA A 772 42.47 1.56 4.51
CA ALA A 772 42.32 0.66 5.65
C ALA A 772 41.01 -0.17 5.58
N GLN A 773 41.06 -1.42 6.01
CA GLN A 773 39.89 -2.31 6.11
C GLN A 773 39.04 -1.96 7.34
N PRO A 774 37.70 -2.10 7.26
CA PRO A 774 36.83 -1.95 8.42
C PRO A 774 36.95 -3.15 9.36
N VAL A 775 37.08 -2.90 10.67
CA VAL A 775 37.12 -3.92 11.72
C VAL A 775 35.69 -4.23 12.19
N PRO A 776 35.26 -5.50 12.28
CA PRO A 776 33.92 -5.86 12.75
C PRO A 776 33.74 -5.61 14.25
N ALA A 777 32.57 -5.11 14.65
CA ALA A 777 32.23 -4.85 16.05
C ALA A 777 31.93 -6.15 16.82
N ALA A 778 32.39 -6.24 18.07
CA ALA A 778 32.14 -7.38 18.95
C ALA A 778 30.82 -7.21 19.73
N ILE A 779 30.08 -8.32 19.88
CA ILE A 779 28.83 -8.37 20.64
C ILE A 779 29.16 -8.70 22.12
N PRO A 780 28.74 -7.88 23.10
CA PRO A 780 28.93 -8.20 24.52
C PRO A 780 27.92 -9.27 24.99
N SER A 781 28.42 -10.28 25.70
CA SER A 781 27.63 -11.36 26.28
C SER A 781 27.42 -11.13 27.78
N SER A 782 26.16 -11.03 28.22
CA SER A 782 25.81 -11.15 29.64
C SER A 782 24.36 -11.61 29.84
N ALA A 783 24.18 -12.82 30.36
CA ALA A 783 22.89 -13.32 30.85
C ALA A 783 23.06 -13.76 32.32
N PRO A 784 22.19 -13.32 33.26
CA PRO A 784 22.24 -13.77 34.65
C PRO A 784 21.54 -15.12 34.82
N ALA A 785 22.18 -16.05 35.53
CA ALA A 785 21.56 -17.31 35.95
C ALA A 785 20.87 -17.15 37.30
N VAL A 786 19.69 -17.75 37.48
CA VAL A 786 19.00 -17.90 38.78
C VAL A 786 18.59 -19.37 38.95
N ALA A 787 18.63 -19.84 40.19
CA ALA A 787 18.63 -21.26 40.54
C ALA A 787 17.27 -21.97 40.38
N ALA A 788 17.32 -23.30 40.26
CA ALA A 788 16.17 -24.18 40.35
C ALA A 788 15.71 -24.39 41.80
N VAL A 789 14.41 -24.66 41.99
CA VAL A 789 13.81 -25.10 43.25
C VAL A 789 12.91 -26.31 42.98
N SER A 790 12.91 -27.29 43.87
CA SER A 790 12.22 -28.59 43.72
C SER A 790 11.08 -28.78 44.72
N SER A 791 9.92 -29.24 44.27
CA SER A 791 8.93 -29.92 45.12
C SER A 791 7.98 -30.81 44.31
N SER A 792 7.64 -31.97 44.86
CA SER A 792 6.84 -33.04 44.23
C SER A 792 5.32 -32.87 44.56
N PRO A 793 4.40 -33.74 44.09
CA PRO A 793 3.01 -33.34 43.82
C PRO A 793 2.00 -33.58 44.96
N HIS A 794 0.75 -33.14 44.71
CA HIS A 794 -0.44 -33.63 45.41
C HIS A 794 -1.56 -34.01 44.43
N ALA A 795 -2.46 -34.90 44.87
CA ALA A 795 -3.45 -35.57 44.04
C ALA A 795 -4.85 -34.94 44.15
N GLY A 796 -5.68 -35.16 43.12
CA GLY A 796 -7.08 -34.73 43.10
C GLY A 796 -7.79 -35.25 41.84
N GLY A 797 -8.22 -36.51 41.86
CA GLY A 797 -8.96 -37.11 40.75
C GLY A 797 -10.47 -37.06 40.93
N VAL A 798 -11.20 -36.81 39.84
CA VAL A 798 -12.65 -37.03 39.72
C VAL A 798 -12.91 -37.82 38.43
N ARG A 799 -14.01 -38.58 38.40
CA ARG A 799 -14.38 -39.55 37.35
C ARG A 799 -15.86 -39.33 36.98
N LEU A 800 -16.41 -40.16 36.09
CA LEU A 800 -17.83 -40.25 35.66
C LEU A 800 -18.19 -39.22 34.56
N GLN A 801 -19.02 -39.53 33.55
CA GLN A 801 -19.50 -40.84 33.04
C GLN A 801 -20.01 -40.75 31.59
N ASP A 802 -20.27 -41.90 30.98
CA ASP A 802 -20.75 -42.10 29.60
C ASP A 802 -22.25 -41.81 29.42
N SER A 803 -22.71 -41.50 28.20
CA SER A 803 -24.07 -41.87 27.70
C SER A 803 -24.19 -41.77 26.16
N ASP A 804 -24.84 -42.74 25.53
CA ASP A 804 -25.14 -42.78 24.09
C ASP A 804 -26.36 -41.93 23.69
N GLY A 805 -26.54 -41.64 22.38
CA GLY A 805 -27.68 -40.83 21.92
C GLY A 805 -27.93 -40.70 20.40
N VAL A 806 -27.92 -41.79 19.61
CA VAL A 806 -28.26 -41.76 18.17
C VAL A 806 -29.75 -42.02 17.90
N PRO A 807 -30.44 -41.20 17.09
CA PRO A 807 -31.45 -41.77 16.18
C PRO A 807 -31.60 -41.08 14.79
N ARG A 808 -31.29 -41.87 13.74
CA ARG A 808 -32.10 -42.15 12.52
C ARG A 808 -32.44 -41.06 11.48
N THR A 809 -32.09 -41.37 10.22
CA THR A 809 -32.66 -40.86 8.94
C THR A 809 -34.01 -41.48 8.56
N PRO A 810 -34.78 -40.82 7.66
CA PRO A 810 -35.11 -41.35 6.32
C PRO A 810 -34.66 -40.35 5.20
N GLN A 811 -34.28 -40.71 3.96
CA GLN A 811 -34.98 -41.43 2.87
C GLN A 811 -36.26 -40.71 2.34
N ILE A 812 -36.57 -40.58 1.04
CA ILE A 812 -35.87 -40.89 -0.26
C ILE A 812 -36.59 -40.09 -1.39
N GLY A 813 -35.93 -39.88 -2.55
CA GLY A 813 -36.57 -39.37 -3.80
C GLY A 813 -35.88 -38.10 -4.35
N ASP A 814 -35.14 -38.03 -5.46
CA ASP A 814 -35.14 -38.69 -6.79
C ASP A 814 -35.91 -37.91 -7.88
N THR A 815 -35.49 -38.08 -9.14
CA THR A 815 -35.88 -37.40 -10.40
C THR A 815 -35.30 -35.99 -10.67
N GLY A 816 -34.51 -35.87 -11.75
CA GLY A 816 -34.33 -34.64 -12.54
C GLY A 816 -35.34 -34.61 -13.72
N PRO A 817 -35.05 -33.99 -14.90
CA PRO A 817 -33.76 -33.43 -15.36
C PRO A 817 -33.89 -32.10 -16.19
N THR A 818 -32.89 -31.84 -17.04
CA THR A 818 -32.89 -30.99 -18.27
C THR A 818 -32.87 -29.45 -18.18
N VAL A 819 -32.04 -28.85 -19.06
CA VAL A 819 -31.85 -27.41 -19.31
C VAL A 819 -31.81 -27.15 -20.83
N PRO A 820 -32.52 -26.15 -21.39
CA PRO A 820 -32.36 -25.68 -22.78
C PRO A 820 -31.41 -24.46 -22.92
N PRO A 821 -30.87 -24.17 -24.12
CA PRO A 821 -29.75 -23.22 -24.31
C PRO A 821 -30.14 -21.76 -24.66
N ALA A 822 -29.14 -20.87 -24.64
CA ALA A 822 -29.25 -19.43 -24.88
C ALA A 822 -29.20 -19.01 -26.38
N ALA A 823 -29.52 -17.73 -26.65
CA ALA A 823 -29.53 -17.10 -27.98
C ALA A 823 -28.63 -15.83 -28.03
N PRO A 824 -28.15 -15.41 -29.22
CA PRO A 824 -27.05 -14.43 -29.36
C PRO A 824 -27.50 -12.94 -29.45
N ALA A 825 -26.53 -12.04 -29.27
CA ALA A 825 -26.71 -10.58 -29.23
C ALA A 825 -26.86 -9.89 -30.61
N ALA A 826 -27.38 -8.66 -30.60
CA ALA A 826 -27.59 -7.81 -31.79
C ALA A 826 -26.70 -6.55 -31.78
N ALA A 827 -26.50 -5.94 -32.95
CA ALA A 827 -25.63 -4.77 -33.15
C ALA A 827 -26.39 -3.42 -33.12
N PHE A 828 -25.67 -2.35 -32.78
CA PHE A 828 -26.19 -0.97 -32.73
C PHE A 828 -26.05 -0.22 -34.07
N PRO A 829 -26.93 0.77 -34.36
CA PRO A 829 -26.86 1.61 -35.57
C PRO A 829 -25.86 2.78 -35.43
N PRO A 830 -25.38 3.37 -36.55
CA PRO A 830 -24.46 4.50 -36.54
C PRO A 830 -25.17 5.85 -36.27
N LEU A 831 -24.41 6.82 -35.73
CA LEU A 831 -24.84 8.20 -35.46
C LEU A 831 -24.61 9.14 -36.67
N PRO A 832 -25.34 10.28 -36.76
CA PRO A 832 -25.27 11.19 -37.91
C PRO A 832 -24.03 12.11 -37.89
N ALA A 833 -23.61 12.55 -39.08
CA ALA A 833 -22.42 13.39 -39.27
C ALA A 833 -22.73 14.90 -39.24
N HIS A 834 -21.81 15.68 -38.66
CA HIS A 834 -21.75 17.14 -38.77
C HIS A 834 -20.48 17.55 -39.56
N PRO A 835 -20.49 18.71 -40.27
CA PRO A 835 -19.33 19.17 -41.05
C PRO A 835 -18.19 19.65 -40.14
N LEU A 836 -16.95 19.37 -40.54
CA LEU A 836 -15.74 19.66 -39.78
C LEU A 836 -15.10 21.00 -40.16
N ASP A 837 -14.49 21.66 -39.18
CA ASP A 837 -13.82 22.95 -39.36
C ASP A 837 -12.36 22.79 -39.82
N GLY A 838 -11.85 23.76 -40.58
CA GLY A 838 -10.68 23.63 -41.48
C GLY A 838 -9.34 23.32 -40.80
N SER A 839 -9.25 23.52 -39.48
CA SER A 839 -8.07 23.14 -38.68
C SER A 839 -7.82 21.63 -38.72
N LEU A 840 -8.87 20.81 -38.59
CA LEU A 840 -8.73 19.35 -38.51
C LEU A 840 -8.25 18.75 -39.85
N THR A 841 -8.72 19.33 -40.97
CA THR A 841 -8.34 18.91 -42.33
C THR A 841 -6.84 19.06 -42.58
N TYR A 842 -6.22 20.12 -42.05
CA TYR A 842 -4.77 20.32 -42.14
C TYR A 842 -4.00 19.26 -41.34
N VAL A 843 -4.42 18.97 -40.11
CA VAL A 843 -3.80 17.93 -39.26
C VAL A 843 -3.88 16.55 -39.93
N LEU A 844 -5.06 16.18 -40.45
CA LEU A 844 -5.25 14.92 -41.17
C LEU A 844 -4.35 14.82 -42.42
N ALA A 845 -4.21 15.91 -43.19
CA ALA A 845 -3.32 15.95 -44.36
C ALA A 845 -1.83 15.79 -43.99
N VAL A 846 -1.40 16.31 -42.83
CA VAL A 846 -0.04 16.11 -42.31
C VAL A 846 0.17 14.65 -41.88
N LEU A 847 -0.80 14.04 -41.19
CA LEU A 847 -0.73 12.64 -40.77
C LEU A 847 -0.74 11.66 -41.96
N GLU A 848 -1.57 11.91 -42.98
CA GLU A 848 -1.55 11.21 -44.28
C GLU A 848 -0.16 11.29 -44.94
N LYS A 849 0.47 12.47 -44.92
CA LYS A 849 1.81 12.69 -45.50
C LYS A 849 2.92 11.97 -44.72
N ILE A 850 2.81 11.87 -43.39
CA ILE A 850 3.71 11.07 -42.56
C ILE A 850 3.52 9.58 -42.89
N ARG A 851 2.27 9.09 -42.92
CA ARG A 851 1.95 7.68 -43.25
C ARG A 851 2.44 7.25 -44.64
N SER A 852 2.47 8.16 -45.60
CA SER A 852 2.90 7.90 -46.99
C SER A 852 4.38 8.17 -47.26
N SER A 853 5.16 8.61 -46.27
CA SER A 853 6.60 8.83 -46.40
C SER A 853 7.37 7.51 -46.26
N SER A 854 8.04 7.08 -47.33
CA SER A 854 8.94 5.91 -47.30
C SER A 854 10.32 6.26 -46.74
N VAL A 855 10.93 5.31 -46.01
CA VAL A 855 12.32 5.40 -45.57
C VAL A 855 13.23 5.38 -46.81
N PRO A 856 14.16 6.33 -46.99
CA PRO A 856 15.11 6.27 -48.10
C PRO A 856 16.04 5.05 -47.93
N PRO A 857 16.37 4.32 -49.01
CA PRO A 857 17.21 3.13 -48.92
C PRO A 857 18.60 3.48 -48.41
N LEU A 858 19.15 2.64 -47.52
CA LEU A 858 20.49 2.83 -46.97
C LEU A 858 21.56 2.72 -48.06
N PRO A 859 22.69 3.47 -47.96
CA PRO A 859 23.83 3.31 -48.84
C PRO A 859 24.35 1.86 -48.86
N ALA A 860 24.70 1.37 -50.05
CA ALA A 860 25.06 -0.04 -50.25
C ALA A 860 26.37 -0.48 -49.58
N GLU A 861 27.16 0.46 -49.04
CA GLU A 861 28.31 0.19 -48.18
C GLU A 861 28.22 1.08 -46.93
N ILE A 862 28.05 0.47 -45.76
CA ILE A 862 28.18 1.14 -44.46
C ILE A 862 29.54 0.71 -43.87
N LYS A 863 30.40 1.66 -43.50
CA LYS A 863 31.82 1.41 -43.22
C LYS A 863 32.25 1.68 -41.77
N THR A 864 31.42 2.35 -40.96
CA THR A 864 31.70 2.52 -39.51
C THR A 864 30.52 2.09 -38.63
N PRO A 865 30.78 1.73 -37.34
CA PRO A 865 29.71 1.47 -36.37
C PRO A 865 28.84 2.70 -36.07
N GLU A 866 29.39 3.91 -36.23
CA GLU A 866 28.66 5.17 -36.01
C GLU A 866 27.64 5.42 -37.13
N GLU A 867 27.99 5.11 -38.38
CA GLU A 867 27.06 5.12 -39.52
C GLU A 867 25.95 4.08 -39.34
N GLN A 868 26.27 2.88 -38.83
CA GLN A 868 25.26 1.86 -38.49
C GLN A 868 24.31 2.34 -37.39
N MET A 869 24.83 2.98 -36.34
CA MET A 869 24.03 3.51 -35.24
C MET A 869 23.10 4.63 -35.70
N ALA A 870 23.60 5.58 -36.50
CA ALA A 870 22.81 6.67 -37.07
C ALA A 870 21.71 6.16 -38.03
N ALA A 871 22.03 5.17 -38.88
CA ALA A 871 21.07 4.50 -39.75
C ALA A 871 19.94 3.83 -38.95
N LEU A 872 20.29 3.10 -37.89
CA LEU A 872 19.32 2.42 -37.02
C LEU A 872 18.42 3.44 -36.30
N GLN A 873 19.01 4.46 -35.68
CA GLN A 873 18.28 5.54 -34.99
C GLN A 873 17.29 6.26 -35.92
N MET A 874 17.71 6.59 -37.14
CA MET A 874 16.84 7.25 -38.11
C MET A 874 15.69 6.33 -38.57
N SER A 875 15.97 5.03 -38.78
CA SER A 875 14.93 4.05 -39.11
C SER A 875 13.92 3.90 -37.97
N THR A 876 14.38 3.76 -36.72
CA THR A 876 13.50 3.66 -35.54
C THR A 876 12.65 4.91 -35.36
N ALA A 877 13.21 6.11 -35.54
CA ALA A 877 12.46 7.37 -35.46
C ALA A 877 11.34 7.45 -36.50
N VAL A 878 11.59 7.07 -37.76
CA VAL A 878 10.56 7.07 -38.81
C VAL A 878 9.49 6.01 -38.54
N SER A 879 9.86 4.80 -38.07
CA SER A 879 8.89 3.78 -37.67
C SER A 879 7.98 4.25 -36.53
N LEU A 880 8.52 4.91 -35.51
CA LEU A 880 7.74 5.46 -34.39
C LEU A 880 6.80 6.59 -34.83
N LEU A 881 7.27 7.52 -35.68
CA LEU A 881 6.43 8.58 -36.25
C LEU A 881 5.29 8.01 -37.11
N THR A 882 5.57 6.96 -37.90
CA THR A 882 4.57 6.27 -38.73
C THR A 882 3.54 5.53 -37.88
N ALA A 883 3.98 4.85 -36.81
CA ALA A 883 3.09 4.18 -35.86
C ALA A 883 2.17 5.18 -35.13
N GLY A 884 2.74 6.28 -34.64
CA GLY A 884 1.97 7.36 -34.00
C GLY A 884 0.95 8.01 -34.95
N ALA A 885 1.33 8.25 -36.21
CA ALA A 885 0.42 8.78 -37.22
C ALA A 885 -0.74 7.81 -37.53
N ASN A 886 -0.46 6.51 -37.67
CA ASN A 886 -1.49 5.49 -37.84
C ASN A 886 -2.45 5.41 -36.65
N MET A 887 -1.92 5.48 -35.42
CA MET A 887 -2.71 5.42 -34.19
C MET A 887 -3.65 6.64 -34.07
N LEU A 888 -3.14 7.85 -34.35
CA LEU A 888 -3.94 9.09 -34.36
C LEU A 888 -5.00 9.08 -35.47
N LEU A 889 -4.69 8.53 -36.65
CA LEU A 889 -5.67 8.37 -37.72
C LEU A 889 -6.77 7.36 -37.35
N MET A 890 -6.44 6.24 -36.67
CA MET A 890 -7.44 5.30 -36.15
C MET A 890 -8.37 5.97 -35.13
N TYR A 891 -7.83 6.68 -34.13
CA TYR A 891 -8.65 7.36 -33.12
C TYR A 891 -9.44 8.56 -33.65
N SER A 892 -9.12 9.08 -34.85
CA SER A 892 -9.90 10.16 -35.47
C SER A 892 -11.32 9.76 -35.88
N GLY A 893 -11.61 8.46 -36.03
CA GLY A 893 -12.91 7.93 -36.48
C GLY A 893 -13.27 8.23 -37.94
N LEU A 894 -12.42 8.95 -38.69
CA LEU A 894 -12.72 9.47 -40.02
C LEU A 894 -12.16 8.61 -41.18
N VAL A 895 -11.39 7.56 -40.87
CA VAL A 895 -10.81 6.65 -41.87
C VAL A 895 -11.49 5.28 -41.78
N GLY A 896 -12.57 5.10 -42.55
CA GLY A 896 -13.36 3.87 -42.57
C GLY A 896 -12.71 2.72 -43.36
N GLY A 897 -11.78 2.00 -42.73
CA GLY A 897 -11.25 0.74 -43.27
C GLY A 897 -10.13 0.14 -42.42
N PRO A 898 -10.06 -1.21 -42.25
CA PRO A 898 -8.92 -1.85 -41.61
C PRO A 898 -7.64 -1.68 -42.46
N PRO A 899 -6.45 -1.61 -41.84
CA PRO A 899 -5.21 -1.47 -42.58
C PRO A 899 -4.94 -2.69 -43.49
N PRO A 900 -4.30 -2.50 -44.66
CA PRO A 900 -3.88 -3.60 -45.50
C PRO A 900 -2.86 -4.47 -44.75
N ALA A 901 -3.03 -5.79 -44.79
CA ALA A 901 -2.16 -6.71 -44.09
C ALA A 901 -0.71 -6.63 -44.62
N VAL A 902 0.25 -6.46 -43.72
CA VAL A 902 1.68 -6.51 -44.05
C VAL A 902 2.05 -7.95 -44.37
N SER A 903 2.26 -8.26 -45.65
CA SER A 903 2.56 -9.62 -46.11
C SER A 903 4.01 -10.02 -45.79
N ALA A 904 4.23 -10.48 -44.57
CA ALA A 904 5.41 -11.28 -44.24
C ALA A 904 5.29 -12.67 -44.87
N SER A 905 5.71 -12.81 -46.14
CA SER A 905 5.84 -14.11 -46.80
C SER A 905 7.19 -14.75 -46.47
N PRO A 906 7.25 -15.82 -45.66
CA PRO A 906 8.44 -16.68 -45.61
C PRO A 906 8.61 -17.45 -46.93
N ALA A 907 9.78 -18.09 -47.09
CA ALA A 907 10.02 -19.03 -48.18
C ALA A 907 9.07 -20.27 -48.08
N PRO A 908 8.76 -20.95 -49.20
CA PRO A 908 7.51 -21.70 -49.33
C PRO A 908 7.49 -23.15 -48.80
N LEU A 909 6.36 -23.49 -48.17
CA LEU A 909 5.48 -24.69 -48.28
C LEU A 909 6.09 -26.10 -48.52
N PRO A 910 5.55 -27.14 -47.83
CA PRO A 910 4.30 -27.80 -48.27
C PRO A 910 3.23 -27.97 -47.16
N GLU A 911 1.97 -27.60 -47.40
CA GLU A 911 0.80 -28.45 -47.77
C GLU A 911 0.04 -29.13 -46.61
N GLY A 912 -1.29 -28.94 -46.52
CA GLY A 912 -2.15 -29.65 -45.56
C GLY A 912 -3.51 -28.99 -45.23
N LEU A 913 -4.57 -29.52 -45.83
CA LEU A 913 -6.03 -29.32 -45.64
C LEU A 913 -6.57 -29.05 -44.20
N ALA A 914 -7.81 -28.58 -43.92
CA ALA A 914 -8.82 -27.71 -44.57
C ALA A 914 -10.18 -27.82 -43.78
N SER A 915 -10.97 -26.74 -43.67
CA SER A 915 -12.39 -26.67 -43.22
C SER A 915 -12.77 -27.11 -41.77
N GLY A 916 -13.87 -26.65 -41.14
CA GLY A 916 -14.76 -25.51 -41.44
C GLY A 916 -16.25 -25.68 -41.04
N VAL A 917 -16.92 -24.58 -40.60
CA VAL A 917 -18.40 -24.36 -40.47
C VAL A 917 -19.14 -25.13 -39.35
N GLY A 918 -20.15 -24.62 -38.62
CA GLY A 918 -20.68 -23.24 -38.45
C GLY A 918 -22.23 -23.12 -38.26
N VAL A 919 -22.70 -22.04 -37.60
CA VAL A 919 -24.12 -21.51 -37.55
C VAL A 919 -25.09 -22.38 -36.66
N ALA A 920 -26.18 -21.94 -36.00
CA ALA A 920 -27.24 -20.92 -36.28
C ALA A 920 -27.84 -20.15 -35.05
N THR A 921 -29.13 -19.79 -35.14
CA THR A 921 -30.03 -18.91 -34.34
C THR A 921 -31.30 -19.69 -33.84
N THR A 922 -32.38 -19.22 -33.16
CA THR A 922 -33.09 -17.95 -32.78
C THR A 922 -33.99 -18.26 -31.53
N ALA A 923 -34.09 -17.48 -30.43
CA ALA A 923 -34.81 -16.21 -30.15
C ALA A 923 -36.36 -16.28 -29.86
N ALA A 924 -36.82 -15.83 -28.65
CA ALA A 924 -38.13 -15.16 -28.32
C ALA A 924 -38.41 -15.03 -26.78
N GLU A 925 -39.24 -14.05 -26.37
CA GLU A 925 -39.62 -13.62 -24.97
C GLU A 925 -41.09 -14.01 -24.60
N PRO A 926 -41.80 -13.58 -23.48
CA PRO A 926 -41.47 -12.62 -22.39
C PRO A 926 -41.95 -12.91 -20.92
N THR A 927 -41.72 -11.92 -20.03
CA THR A 927 -42.16 -11.67 -18.61
C THR A 927 -43.69 -11.65 -18.35
N PRO A 928 -44.25 -11.73 -17.09
CA PRO A 928 -43.95 -10.99 -15.81
C PRO A 928 -43.72 -11.91 -14.55
N VAL A 929 -43.26 -11.52 -13.33
CA VAL A 929 -43.27 -10.34 -12.42
C VAL A 929 -44.34 -10.37 -11.29
N ALA A 930 -43.91 -10.09 -10.03
CA ALA A 930 -44.65 -9.94 -8.74
C ALA A 930 -45.20 -11.26 -8.10
N THR A 931 -45.35 -11.47 -6.78
CA THR A 931 -45.21 -10.68 -5.50
C THR A 931 -44.94 -11.69 -4.33
N SER A 932 -44.86 -11.45 -2.99
CA SER A 932 -44.98 -10.32 -2.01
C SER A 932 -44.39 -10.74 -0.63
N VAL A 933 -43.50 -9.97 0.03
CA VAL A 933 -43.71 -9.05 1.20
C VAL A 933 -43.91 -9.67 2.61
N ALA A 934 -42.99 -9.29 3.55
CA ALA A 934 -43.07 -9.26 5.04
C ALA A 934 -43.29 -10.59 5.82
N GLU A 935 -43.12 -10.72 7.15
CA GLU A 935 -42.92 -9.81 8.32
C GLU A 935 -41.81 -10.39 9.27
N ALA A 936 -40.83 -9.63 9.81
CA ALA A 936 -40.80 -8.87 11.09
C ALA A 936 -39.81 -9.47 12.15
N PRO A 937 -39.32 -8.73 13.16
CA PRO A 937 -38.03 -9.02 13.83
C PRO A 937 -38.11 -9.37 15.34
N PRO A 938 -36.97 -9.69 15.98
CA PRO A 938 -36.80 -9.38 17.41
C PRO A 938 -35.42 -8.82 17.85
N ALA A 939 -35.49 -7.82 18.74
CA ALA A 939 -34.62 -7.54 19.91
C ALA A 939 -33.12 -7.17 19.77
N VAL A 940 -32.70 -6.23 20.64
CA VAL A 940 -31.33 -5.73 20.86
C VAL A 940 -30.95 -5.87 22.34
N PRO A 941 -29.73 -6.32 22.69
CA PRO A 941 -29.14 -6.16 24.03
C PRO A 941 -28.04 -5.08 24.07
N GLN A 942 -27.86 -4.46 25.24
CA GLN A 942 -26.84 -3.43 25.50
C GLN A 942 -25.46 -4.03 25.89
N PRO A 943 -24.34 -3.30 25.70
CA PRO A 943 -23.00 -3.79 26.02
C PRO A 943 -22.70 -3.76 27.53
N ALA A 944 -21.84 -4.68 27.98
CA ALA A 944 -21.30 -4.70 29.34
C ALA A 944 -19.80 -4.42 29.33
N ALA A 945 -19.34 -3.46 30.13
CA ALA A 945 -17.93 -3.11 30.23
C ALA A 945 -17.10 -4.19 30.96
N ARG A 946 -15.84 -4.35 30.54
CA ARG A 946 -14.79 -5.04 31.32
C ARG A 946 -13.50 -4.22 31.34
N ILE A 947 -12.66 -4.55 32.31
CA ILE A 947 -11.42 -3.87 32.68
C ILE A 947 -10.29 -4.92 32.60
N VAL A 948 -9.07 -4.44 32.32
CA VAL A 948 -7.83 -5.19 31.99
C VAL A 948 -7.79 -5.63 30.54
#